data_AF-A0A0T9U4C8-F1
#
_entry.id   AF-A0A0T9U4C8-F1
#
_cell.length_a   1.000
_cell.length_b   1.000
_cell.length_c   1.000
_cell.angle_alpha   90.00
_cell.angle_beta   90.00
_cell.angle_gamma   90.00
#
_symmetry.space_group_name_H-M   'P 1'
#
loop_
_entity.id
_entity.type
_entity.pdbx_description
1 polymer ?
#
loop_
_entity_poly.entity_id
_entity_poly.type
_entity_poly.pdbx_seq_one_letter_code
_entity_poly.pdbx_strand_id
1 'polypeptide(L)'
;MSMTIIDHGPSITETQLHSMLTGDLKGATKLEGWDAFKNFFIKLLNHLPGMSLVDKEDQLREIYDKIYGAGKTAQSVDDPGSIETTWNALENLFQLMDGDKSRQMTLAINYASSHNESSHSSHMQNADLIKLTLTIDAHQIPDIACSNTPLNTGILASIVSTYMIDHVDSEGKTHAGTFQLNPEVLEANGNRVAFDSVAKLANQHSISVVKELNLCHEFLHTNMYNNTEFDKQLEQVYQCQQLVANLQALRSPPDTPVTANDKCIDNALDKLNQRRDKQQSLFEKINHTFVNAVVEKWSEKLEQVALQPLNKTEINTEMSYLEAALPGTQTLFSETDRKRIADVRPQLRLAHMMADLQARIKDSSEFPVELFLSIRDIMVQEDNGPLSVALDNCWEQIKQQHLFSTGSYSVTADAQQPTNKVIRQREIMEQIENRLNHYESGNKFAIKEDIERLTTLNSNLNLCLKRDNFQDRINALAKKGDELIDIGEKCKLVKDDIDKAVYHPQMAAALAELEARASQLSEGTAKEHVMAALKTAKADLEVSKKQDTVFTQARELLANIRKPDAWEDALTQLSNGPSELIKLPASPRAEAVTTHFKEDLGTALNLLQSRIADCPEDNQEARLYRKQMEKDYTTLRDTIRTLKLDKNDALEVQLSKIKHDNGFKDSSIFSKFK
;
A
#
# COMPACT_ATOMS: atom_id res chain seq x y z
N MET A 1 -33.97 -56.18 38.48
CA MET A 1 -32.81 -55.68 39.25
C MET A 1 -32.36 -54.40 38.58
N SER A 2 -32.50 -53.27 39.28
CA SER A 2 -32.22 -51.92 38.79
C SER A 2 -30.72 -51.64 38.86
N MET A 3 -30.08 -51.30 37.76
CA MET A 3 -28.72 -50.76 37.75
C MET A 3 -28.80 -49.24 37.69
N THR A 4 -28.43 -48.62 38.80
CA THR A 4 -28.26 -47.17 38.93
C THR A 4 -26.99 -46.77 38.18
N ILE A 5 -27.10 -45.96 37.13
CA ILE A 5 -25.95 -45.29 36.51
C ILE A 5 -25.77 -43.97 37.23
N ILE A 6 -24.63 -43.81 37.88
CA ILE A 6 -24.22 -42.63 38.62
C ILE A 6 -23.78 -41.54 37.63
N ASP A 7 -24.24 -40.31 37.91
CA ASP A 7 -23.90 -39.05 37.26
C ASP A 7 -22.39 -38.83 37.05
N HIS A 8 -22.01 -38.45 35.82
CA HIS A 8 -21.14 -37.31 35.47
C HIS A 8 -20.76 -37.37 33.96
N GLY A 9 -21.62 -36.81 33.09
CA GLY A 9 -21.44 -36.67 31.63
C GLY A 9 -22.77 -36.86 30.88
N PRO A 10 -22.96 -36.37 29.63
CA PRO A 10 -24.21 -36.57 28.91
C PRO A 10 -24.37 -38.07 28.65
N SER A 11 -25.33 -38.70 29.32
CA SER A 11 -25.56 -40.14 29.27
C SER A 11 -26.34 -40.52 28.03
N ILE A 12 -25.80 -41.47 27.25
CA ILE A 12 -26.46 -42.06 26.08
C ILE A 12 -27.77 -42.69 26.55
N THR A 13 -28.90 -42.22 26.03
CA THR A 13 -30.22 -42.78 26.39
C THR A 13 -30.35 -44.23 25.91
N GLU A 14 -31.11 -45.05 26.63
CA GLU A 14 -31.35 -46.47 26.31
C GLU A 14 -31.90 -46.65 24.88
N THR A 15 -32.66 -45.67 24.39
CA THR A 15 -33.16 -45.60 23.01
C THR A 15 -32.04 -45.36 22.00
N GLN A 16 -31.11 -44.44 22.27
CA GLN A 16 -29.93 -44.22 21.43
C GLN A 16 -29.02 -45.46 21.42
N LEU A 17 -28.83 -46.11 22.57
CA LEU A 17 -28.04 -47.34 22.68
C LEU A 17 -28.68 -48.49 21.87
N HIS A 18 -30.00 -48.64 21.91
CA HIS A 18 -30.73 -49.68 21.20
C HIS A 18 -30.74 -49.45 19.68
N SER A 19 -30.94 -48.21 19.21
CA SER A 19 -30.84 -47.84 17.79
C SER A 19 -29.42 -48.01 17.25
N MET A 20 -28.40 -47.67 18.04
CA MET A 20 -27.01 -47.93 17.68
C MET A 20 -26.74 -49.43 17.54
N LEU A 21 -27.24 -50.28 18.45
CA LEU A 21 -26.98 -51.73 18.46
C LEU A 21 -27.72 -52.53 17.36
N THR A 22 -28.87 -52.03 16.88
CA THR A 22 -29.77 -52.79 15.98
C THR A 22 -29.69 -52.38 14.50
N GLY A 23 -29.05 -51.25 14.18
CA GLY A 23 -28.83 -50.82 12.80
C GLY A 23 -30.08 -50.25 12.09
N ASP A 24 -31.19 -50.10 12.79
CA ASP A 24 -32.41 -49.47 12.25
C ASP A 24 -32.40 -47.97 12.64
N LEU A 25 -31.68 -47.16 11.86
CA LEU A 25 -31.46 -45.74 12.11
C LEU A 25 -32.33 -44.89 11.17
N LYS A 26 -33.61 -44.76 11.50
CA LYS A 26 -34.46 -43.67 10.96
C LYS A 26 -34.46 -42.50 11.94
N GLY A 27 -33.58 -41.53 11.68
CA GLY A 27 -33.53 -40.23 12.37
C GLY A 27 -32.10 -39.77 12.63
N ALA A 28 -31.76 -38.54 12.25
CA ALA A 28 -30.44 -37.96 12.47
C ALA A 28 -30.15 -37.82 13.97
N THR A 29 -29.14 -38.53 14.48
CA THR A 29 -28.66 -38.39 15.86
C THR A 29 -27.27 -37.74 15.86
N LYS A 30 -27.09 -36.73 16.72
CA LYS A 30 -25.78 -36.07 16.91
C LYS A 30 -24.91 -36.95 17.80
N LEU A 31 -23.76 -37.40 17.29
CA LEU A 31 -22.88 -38.37 17.96
C LEU A 31 -22.01 -37.72 19.04
N GLU A 32 -22.56 -37.43 20.21
CA GLU A 32 -21.82 -36.72 21.27
C GLU A 32 -20.86 -37.63 22.07
N GLY A 33 -19.58 -37.24 22.13
CA GLY A 33 -18.56 -37.89 22.94
C GLY A 33 -17.83 -39.07 22.28
N TRP A 34 -16.69 -39.44 22.87
CA TRP A 34 -15.79 -40.48 22.33
C TRP A 34 -16.49 -41.83 22.12
N ASP A 35 -17.27 -42.31 23.10
CA ASP A 35 -17.87 -43.65 22.98
C ASP A 35 -18.93 -43.72 21.88
N ALA A 36 -19.68 -42.63 21.65
CA ALA A 36 -20.63 -42.56 20.53
C ALA A 36 -19.89 -42.52 19.18
N PHE A 37 -18.85 -41.70 19.07
CA PHE A 37 -17.97 -41.60 17.89
C PHE A 37 -17.34 -42.97 17.56
N LYS A 38 -16.68 -43.59 18.54
CA LYS A 38 -16.04 -44.91 18.42
C LYS A 38 -17.02 -45.98 17.96
N ASN A 39 -18.17 -46.11 18.62
CA ASN A 39 -19.15 -47.16 18.32
C ASN A 39 -19.78 -47.00 16.92
N PHE A 40 -19.95 -45.76 16.45
CA PHE A 40 -20.43 -45.48 15.10
C PHE A 40 -19.40 -45.87 14.04
N PHE A 41 -18.17 -45.38 14.17
CA PHE A 41 -17.13 -45.64 13.17
C PHE A 41 -16.66 -47.10 13.19
N ILE A 42 -16.54 -47.77 14.34
CA ILE A 42 -16.22 -49.22 14.37
C ILE A 42 -17.22 -50.04 13.56
N LYS A 43 -18.52 -49.68 13.59
CA LYS A 43 -19.55 -50.36 12.79
C LYS A 43 -19.41 -50.09 11.30
N LEU A 44 -19.09 -48.86 10.91
CA LEU A 44 -18.76 -48.51 9.52
C LEU A 44 -17.47 -49.20 9.04
N LEU A 45 -16.52 -49.48 9.94
CA LEU A 45 -15.23 -50.10 9.67
C LEU A 45 -15.24 -51.65 9.74
N ASN A 46 -16.36 -52.28 10.11
CA ASN A 46 -16.46 -53.74 10.30
C ASN A 46 -16.30 -54.55 9.00
N HIS A 47 -16.34 -53.90 7.84
CA HIS A 47 -16.18 -54.54 6.53
C HIS A 47 -14.76 -54.52 5.97
N LEU A 48 -13.77 -54.03 6.75
CA LEU A 48 -12.36 -53.98 6.33
C LEU A 48 -11.55 -55.15 6.88
N PRO A 49 -11.20 -56.17 6.06
CA PRO A 49 -10.34 -57.27 6.48
C PRO A 49 -8.89 -56.79 6.70
N GLY A 50 -8.25 -57.26 7.78
CA GLY A 50 -6.79 -57.15 7.98
C GLY A 50 -6.28 -56.19 9.07
N MET A 51 -7.13 -55.54 9.87
CA MET A 51 -6.72 -54.66 10.98
C MET A 51 -7.41 -55.08 12.28
N SER A 52 -6.67 -55.16 13.39
CA SER A 52 -7.24 -55.57 14.69
C SER A 52 -8.20 -54.50 15.24
N LEU A 53 -9.12 -54.89 16.12
CA LEU A 53 -10.04 -53.93 16.76
C LEU A 53 -9.28 -52.86 17.56
N VAL A 54 -8.16 -53.27 18.19
CA VAL A 54 -7.30 -52.38 18.98
C VAL A 54 -6.67 -51.32 18.08
N ASP A 55 -6.09 -51.72 16.95
CA ASP A 55 -5.46 -50.78 16.00
C ASP A 55 -6.49 -49.79 15.42
N LYS A 56 -7.74 -50.24 15.20
CA LYS A 56 -8.84 -49.37 14.73
C LYS A 56 -9.24 -48.35 15.79
N GLU A 57 -9.33 -48.78 17.05
CA GLU A 57 -9.66 -47.88 18.17
C GLU A 57 -8.57 -46.84 18.40
N ASP A 58 -7.30 -47.23 18.32
CA ASP A 58 -6.16 -46.32 18.50
C ASP A 58 -6.12 -45.26 17.38
N GLN A 59 -6.34 -45.65 16.12
CA GLN A 59 -6.41 -44.71 15.00
C GLN A 59 -7.61 -43.76 15.10
N LEU A 60 -8.78 -44.26 15.48
CA LEU A 60 -9.95 -43.43 15.71
C LEU A 60 -9.77 -42.46 16.87
N ARG A 61 -9.05 -42.89 17.93
CA ARG A 61 -8.74 -42.03 19.08
C ARG A 61 -7.82 -40.90 18.65
N GLU A 62 -6.78 -41.21 17.88
CA GLU A 62 -5.86 -40.19 17.34
C GLU A 62 -6.60 -39.15 16.49
N ILE A 63 -7.53 -39.59 15.64
CA ILE A 63 -8.37 -38.70 14.81
C ILE A 63 -9.27 -37.84 15.69
N TYR A 64 -9.96 -38.45 16.66
CA TYR A 64 -10.87 -37.73 17.58
C TYR A 64 -10.11 -36.67 18.38
N ASP A 65 -8.95 -37.01 18.93
CA ASP A 65 -8.13 -36.10 19.74
C ASP A 65 -7.54 -34.96 18.88
N LYS A 66 -7.22 -35.21 17.60
CA LYS A 66 -6.79 -34.17 16.66
C LYS A 66 -7.91 -33.19 16.27
N ILE A 67 -9.16 -33.64 16.26
CA ILE A 67 -10.32 -32.81 15.90
C ILE A 67 -10.85 -32.03 17.12
N TYR A 68 -10.90 -32.64 18.30
CA TYR A 68 -11.57 -32.08 19.49
C TYR A 68 -10.63 -31.76 20.67
N GLY A 69 -9.34 -32.12 20.58
CA GLY A 69 -8.35 -31.92 21.63
C GLY A 69 -8.27 -33.07 22.63
N ALA A 70 -7.05 -33.51 22.97
CA ALA A 70 -6.81 -34.61 23.90
C ALA A 70 -7.43 -34.32 25.28
N GLY A 71 -8.34 -35.18 25.74
CA GLY A 71 -8.98 -35.09 27.06
C GLY A 71 -10.07 -34.01 27.19
N LYS A 72 -10.45 -33.34 26.09
CA LYS A 72 -11.55 -32.35 26.07
C LYS A 72 -12.83 -33.00 25.53
N THR A 73 -13.99 -32.63 26.08
CA THR A 73 -15.29 -32.91 25.46
C THR A 73 -15.50 -31.93 24.30
N ALA A 74 -16.24 -32.34 23.26
CA ALA A 74 -16.51 -31.55 22.04
C ALA A 74 -17.21 -30.18 22.27
N GLN A 75 -17.38 -29.76 23.53
CA GLN A 75 -17.97 -28.49 23.97
C GLN A 75 -16.95 -27.46 24.50
N SER A 76 -15.66 -27.79 24.64
CA SER A 76 -14.64 -26.81 25.06
C SER A 76 -14.18 -25.98 23.86
N VAL A 77 -14.63 -24.72 23.82
CA VAL A 77 -14.30 -23.70 22.80
C VAL A 77 -12.96 -23.01 23.10
N ASP A 78 -12.29 -23.37 24.20
CA ASP A 78 -11.17 -22.62 24.77
C ASP A 78 -9.89 -22.65 23.91
N ASP A 79 -9.81 -23.51 22.89
CA ASP A 79 -8.66 -23.60 21.98
C ASP A 79 -9.10 -24.13 20.59
N PRO A 80 -9.62 -23.27 19.70
CA PRO A 80 -10.10 -23.70 18.38
C PRO A 80 -8.93 -24.17 17.50
N GLY A 81 -9.02 -25.40 17.00
CA GLY A 81 -7.96 -26.04 16.20
C GLY A 81 -7.69 -25.39 14.85
N SER A 82 -6.51 -25.69 14.27
CA SER A 82 -6.14 -25.32 12.89
C SER A 82 -6.94 -26.14 11.88
N ILE A 83 -7.46 -25.48 10.83
CA ILE A 83 -8.20 -26.15 9.75
C ILE A 83 -7.33 -27.19 9.04
N GLU A 84 -6.02 -26.96 8.92
CA GLU A 84 -5.11 -27.91 8.29
C GLU A 84 -4.98 -29.21 9.11
N THR A 85 -4.84 -29.10 10.43
CA THR A 85 -4.77 -30.26 11.32
C THR A 85 -6.09 -31.03 11.32
N THR A 86 -7.22 -30.31 11.40
CA THR A 86 -8.56 -30.88 11.32
C THR A 86 -8.77 -31.60 9.99
N TRP A 87 -8.39 -30.97 8.87
CA TRP A 87 -8.54 -31.57 7.55
C TRP A 87 -7.69 -32.83 7.38
N ASN A 88 -6.44 -32.82 7.83
CA ASN A 88 -5.59 -34.02 7.77
C ASN A 88 -6.17 -35.19 8.60
N ALA A 89 -6.78 -34.89 9.75
CA ALA A 89 -7.46 -35.89 10.56
C ALA A 89 -8.74 -36.42 9.88
N LEU A 90 -9.50 -35.54 9.24
CA LEU A 90 -10.68 -35.89 8.45
C LEU A 90 -10.32 -36.70 7.21
N GLU A 91 -9.25 -36.36 6.49
CA GLU A 91 -8.75 -37.14 5.36
C GLU A 91 -8.40 -38.57 5.77
N ASN A 92 -7.71 -38.75 6.91
CA ASN A 92 -7.42 -40.06 7.46
C ASN A 92 -8.71 -40.82 7.79
N LEU A 93 -9.72 -40.15 8.33
CA LEU A 93 -11.03 -40.75 8.58
C LEU A 93 -11.70 -41.22 7.29
N PHE A 94 -11.65 -40.43 6.22
CA PHE A 94 -12.25 -40.79 4.92
C PHE A 94 -11.57 -41.99 4.27
N GLN A 95 -10.24 -42.09 4.41
CA GLN A 95 -9.46 -43.23 3.91
C GLN A 95 -9.69 -44.50 4.74
N LEU A 96 -10.13 -44.38 5.99
CA LEU A 96 -10.46 -45.52 6.83
C LEU A 96 -11.86 -46.07 6.51
N MET A 97 -12.81 -45.26 6.03
CA MET A 97 -14.18 -45.70 5.75
C MET A 97 -14.32 -46.48 4.44
N ASP A 98 -15.45 -47.20 4.31
CA ASP A 98 -15.88 -47.79 3.05
C ASP A 98 -16.17 -46.70 2.01
N GLY A 99 -15.74 -46.92 0.76
CA GLY A 99 -15.73 -45.93 -0.30
C GLY A 99 -17.10 -45.39 -0.65
N ASP A 100 -18.15 -46.20 -0.57
CA ASP A 100 -19.52 -45.75 -0.85
C ASP A 100 -20.05 -44.85 0.28
N LYS A 101 -19.63 -45.10 1.53
CA LYS A 101 -19.98 -44.27 2.68
C LYS A 101 -19.20 -42.95 2.69
N SER A 102 -17.91 -42.97 2.33
CA SER A 102 -17.11 -41.75 2.17
C SER A 102 -17.67 -40.84 1.06
N ARG A 103 -18.19 -41.40 -0.03
CA ARG A 103 -18.79 -40.63 -1.14
C ARG A 103 -20.13 -39.98 -0.78
N GLN A 104 -20.87 -40.53 0.18
CA GLN A 104 -22.15 -39.98 0.65
C GLN A 104 -21.99 -38.92 1.76
N MET A 105 -20.76 -38.65 2.17
CA MET A 105 -20.44 -37.65 3.17
C MET A 105 -20.76 -36.25 2.67
N THR A 106 -21.35 -35.44 3.54
CA THR A 106 -21.54 -34.01 3.32
C THR A 106 -20.85 -33.18 4.38
N LEU A 107 -20.24 -32.07 3.97
CA LEU A 107 -19.61 -31.08 4.83
C LEU A 107 -20.36 -29.75 4.66
N ALA A 108 -21.03 -29.29 5.72
CA ALA A 108 -21.60 -27.95 5.78
C ALA A 108 -20.65 -27.00 6.50
N ILE A 109 -20.39 -25.84 5.89
CA ILE A 109 -19.52 -24.79 6.41
C ILE A 109 -20.39 -23.63 6.88
N ASN A 110 -20.42 -23.40 8.19
CA ASN A 110 -21.20 -22.35 8.82
C ASN A 110 -20.27 -21.29 9.42
N TYR A 111 -20.32 -20.08 8.87
CA TYR A 111 -19.75 -18.91 9.52
C TYR A 111 -20.75 -18.42 10.55
N ALA A 112 -20.33 -18.29 11.81
CA ALA A 112 -21.20 -17.77 12.85
C ALA A 112 -21.48 -16.27 12.63
N SER A 113 -22.47 -15.97 11.80
CA SER A 113 -22.96 -14.60 11.60
C SER A 113 -23.95 -14.22 12.72
N SER A 114 -23.81 -13.00 13.21
CA SER A 114 -24.53 -12.41 14.35
C SER A 114 -26.02 -12.13 14.13
N HIS A 115 -26.69 -12.79 13.18
CA HIS A 115 -28.07 -12.49 12.81
C HIS A 115 -28.94 -13.74 12.72
N ASN A 116 -29.33 -14.25 13.89
CA ASN A 116 -30.67 -14.72 14.23
C ASN A 116 -30.57 -15.69 15.41
N GLU A 117 -30.57 -15.17 16.63
CA GLU A 117 -31.15 -15.89 17.76
C GLU A 117 -31.50 -14.89 18.85
N SER A 118 -32.81 -14.68 19.00
CA SER A 118 -33.40 -13.87 20.05
C SER A 118 -33.22 -14.55 21.41
N SER A 119 -32.96 -13.71 22.42
CA SER A 119 -33.21 -13.88 23.86
C SER A 119 -32.22 -14.71 24.69
N HIS A 120 -31.46 -13.95 25.50
CA HIS A 120 -30.98 -14.29 26.84
C HIS A 120 -30.06 -15.50 27.01
N SER A 121 -28.78 -15.34 26.66
CA SER A 121 -27.70 -15.80 27.55
C SER A 121 -26.45 -14.95 27.35
N SER A 122 -25.85 -14.54 28.46
CA SER A 122 -24.64 -13.73 28.53
C SER A 122 -23.41 -14.60 28.26
N HIS A 123 -23.06 -14.82 26.99
CA HIS A 123 -21.70 -15.18 26.57
C HIS A 123 -21.44 -14.60 25.17
N MET A 124 -20.78 -13.45 25.12
CA MET A 124 -20.11 -12.97 23.91
C MET A 124 -18.99 -13.97 23.57
N GLN A 125 -19.04 -14.71 22.46
CA GLN A 125 -17.84 -15.37 21.89
C GLN A 125 -17.98 -16.07 20.52
N ASN A 126 -19.13 -16.09 19.84
CA ASN A 126 -19.29 -16.98 18.68
C ASN A 126 -18.92 -16.39 17.30
N ALA A 127 -18.65 -15.10 17.12
CA ALA A 127 -18.40 -14.51 15.79
C ALA A 127 -17.03 -14.89 15.17
N ASP A 128 -16.11 -15.39 15.98
CA ASP A 128 -14.71 -15.65 15.60
C ASP A 128 -14.44 -17.11 15.23
N LEU A 129 -15.48 -17.89 14.91
CA LEU A 129 -15.38 -19.34 14.64
C LEU A 129 -15.98 -19.74 13.29
N ILE A 130 -15.31 -20.66 12.63
CA ILE A 130 -15.80 -21.46 11.51
C ILE A 130 -16.33 -22.77 12.09
N LYS A 131 -17.60 -23.07 11.86
CA LYS A 131 -18.21 -24.34 12.28
C LYS A 131 -18.32 -25.27 11.08
N LEU A 132 -17.69 -26.44 11.18
CA LEU A 132 -17.75 -27.50 10.19
C LEU A 132 -18.71 -28.58 10.71
N THR A 133 -19.79 -28.81 9.97
CA THR A 133 -20.79 -29.82 10.29
C THR A 133 -20.67 -30.96 9.29
N LEU A 134 -20.25 -32.13 9.77
CA LEU A 134 -20.04 -33.31 8.96
C LEU A 134 -21.18 -34.31 9.15
N THR A 135 -21.80 -34.72 8.04
CA THR A 135 -22.88 -35.72 8.02
C THR A 135 -22.50 -36.92 7.17
N ILE A 136 -22.66 -38.13 7.73
CA ILE A 136 -22.37 -39.42 7.08
C ILE A 136 -23.56 -40.35 7.33
N ASP A 137 -24.16 -40.91 6.27
CA ASP A 137 -25.27 -41.86 6.38
C ASP A 137 -26.43 -41.34 7.25
N ALA A 138 -26.79 -40.06 7.07
CA ALA A 138 -27.77 -39.32 7.87
C ALA A 138 -27.43 -39.10 9.36
N HIS A 139 -26.18 -39.36 9.79
CA HIS A 139 -25.69 -39.07 11.14
C HIS A 139 -24.75 -37.88 11.15
N GLN A 140 -24.94 -36.98 12.10
CA GLN A 140 -24.09 -35.79 12.28
C GLN A 140 -23.06 -36.07 13.37
N ILE A 141 -21.77 -35.89 13.08
CA ILE A 141 -20.75 -35.86 14.13
C ILE A 141 -20.80 -34.49 14.85
N PRO A 142 -20.24 -34.35 16.06
CA PRO A 142 -20.19 -33.06 16.74
C PRO A 142 -19.58 -31.98 15.85
N ASP A 143 -20.10 -30.77 15.96
CA ASP A 143 -19.61 -29.67 15.12
C ASP A 143 -18.14 -29.39 15.47
N ILE A 144 -17.32 -29.23 14.44
CA ILE A 144 -15.90 -28.94 14.60
C ILE A 144 -15.74 -27.42 14.53
N ALA A 145 -15.21 -26.83 15.59
CA ALA A 145 -14.96 -25.41 15.66
C ALA A 145 -13.49 -25.10 15.33
N CYS A 146 -13.27 -24.28 14.31
CA CYS A 146 -11.97 -23.74 13.94
C CYS A 146 -11.97 -22.22 14.08
N SER A 147 -10.82 -21.60 14.32
CA SER A 147 -10.74 -20.14 14.42
C SER A 147 -10.97 -19.48 13.07
N ASN A 148 -11.78 -18.42 13.03
CA ASN A 148 -12.10 -17.65 11.84
C ASN A 148 -10.99 -16.63 11.54
N THR A 149 -9.81 -17.13 11.18
CA THR A 149 -8.68 -16.30 10.74
C THR A 149 -8.59 -16.26 9.22
N PRO A 150 -7.95 -15.23 8.62
CA PRO A 150 -7.67 -15.19 7.18
C PRO A 150 -6.92 -16.44 6.70
N LEU A 151 -5.94 -16.91 7.47
CA LEU A 151 -5.18 -18.13 7.19
C LEU A 151 -6.09 -19.36 7.10
N ASN A 152 -6.93 -19.59 8.11
CA ASN A 152 -7.84 -20.74 8.15
C ASN A 152 -8.87 -20.65 7.02
N THR A 153 -9.43 -19.46 6.78
CA THR A 153 -10.39 -19.25 5.68
C THR A 153 -9.76 -19.55 4.32
N GLY A 154 -8.52 -19.13 4.09
CA GLY A 154 -7.80 -19.41 2.86
C GLY A 154 -7.48 -20.90 2.68
N ILE A 155 -7.05 -21.58 3.75
CA ILE A 155 -6.79 -23.03 3.71
C ILE A 155 -8.08 -23.80 3.42
N LEU A 156 -9.20 -23.42 4.06
CA LEU A 156 -10.49 -24.04 3.82
C LEU A 156 -10.97 -23.83 2.37
N ALA A 157 -10.78 -22.63 1.82
CA ALA A 157 -11.11 -22.35 0.43
C ALA A 157 -10.31 -23.24 -0.54
N SER A 158 -9.00 -23.42 -0.30
CA SER A 158 -8.14 -24.32 -1.09
C SER A 158 -8.61 -25.78 -1.02
N ILE A 159 -8.99 -26.25 0.18
CA ILE A 159 -9.53 -27.60 0.39
C ILE A 159 -10.82 -27.79 -0.40
N VAL A 160 -11.77 -26.87 -0.26
CA VAL A 160 -13.08 -26.94 -0.92
C VAL A 160 -12.90 -26.90 -2.43
N SER A 161 -12.08 -25.99 -2.97
CA SER A 161 -11.87 -25.87 -4.40
C SER A 161 -11.16 -27.09 -5.02
N THR A 162 -10.34 -27.80 -4.24
CA THR A 162 -9.56 -28.93 -4.74
C THR A 162 -10.31 -30.25 -4.61
N TYR A 163 -10.98 -30.47 -3.48
CA TYR A 163 -11.50 -31.78 -3.11
C TYR A 163 -13.02 -31.91 -3.11
N MET A 164 -13.75 -30.81 -3.30
CA MET A 164 -15.20 -30.80 -3.10
C MET A 164 -15.97 -30.19 -4.26
N ILE A 165 -17.24 -30.56 -4.34
CA ILE A 165 -18.25 -29.98 -5.20
C ILE A 165 -19.50 -29.67 -4.37
N ASP A 166 -20.34 -28.77 -4.87
CA ASP A 166 -21.60 -28.45 -4.19
C ASP A 166 -22.48 -29.70 -4.06
N HIS A 167 -23.09 -29.90 -2.89
CA HIS A 167 -24.00 -31.01 -2.66
C HIS A 167 -25.35 -30.74 -3.35
N VAL A 168 -25.83 -31.75 -4.08
CA VAL A 168 -27.13 -31.74 -4.75
C VAL A 168 -28.01 -32.79 -4.08
N ASP A 169 -29.15 -32.37 -3.53
CA ASP A 169 -30.08 -33.29 -2.87
C ASP A 169 -30.84 -34.18 -3.86
N SER A 170 -31.65 -35.11 -3.34
CA SER A 170 -32.46 -36.04 -4.13
C SER A 170 -33.52 -35.35 -5.00
N GLU A 171 -33.81 -34.06 -4.77
CA GLU A 171 -34.72 -33.24 -5.58
C GLU A 171 -33.97 -32.41 -6.64
N GLY A 172 -32.64 -32.53 -6.73
CA GLY A 172 -31.81 -31.79 -7.66
C GLY A 172 -31.50 -30.36 -7.21
N LYS A 173 -31.71 -30.01 -5.94
CA LYS A 173 -31.41 -28.68 -5.40
C LYS A 173 -30.01 -28.63 -4.78
N THR A 174 -29.29 -27.56 -5.10
CA THR A 174 -28.00 -27.24 -4.50
C THR A 174 -28.20 -26.46 -3.20
N HIS A 175 -27.55 -26.88 -2.12
CA HIS A 175 -27.59 -26.18 -0.83
C HIS A 175 -26.32 -25.35 -0.65
N ALA A 176 -26.48 -24.03 -0.56
CA ALA A 176 -25.34 -23.12 -0.40
C ALA A 176 -24.58 -23.42 0.90
N GLY A 177 -23.25 -23.59 0.78
CA GLY A 177 -22.37 -23.88 1.92
C GLY A 177 -22.31 -25.35 2.34
N THR A 178 -22.99 -26.25 1.62
CA THR A 178 -22.93 -27.70 1.84
C THR A 178 -22.25 -28.39 0.66
N PHE A 179 -21.21 -29.14 0.95
CA PHE A 179 -20.31 -29.75 -0.03
C PHE A 179 -20.27 -31.27 0.11
N GLN A 180 -19.90 -31.96 -0.96
CA GLN A 180 -19.57 -33.38 -0.96
C GLN A 180 -18.20 -33.60 -1.63
N LEU A 181 -17.58 -34.76 -1.40
CA LEU A 181 -16.30 -35.08 -2.02
C LEU A 181 -16.44 -35.17 -3.54
N ASN A 182 -15.52 -34.54 -4.28
CA ASN A 182 -15.51 -34.56 -5.73
C ASN A 182 -15.10 -35.96 -6.24
N PRO A 183 -15.97 -36.70 -6.96
CA PRO A 183 -15.65 -38.03 -7.46
C PRO A 183 -14.46 -38.06 -8.44
N GLU A 184 -14.17 -36.96 -9.13
CA GLU A 184 -13.12 -36.89 -10.16
C GLU A 184 -11.71 -36.92 -9.58
N VAL A 185 -11.55 -36.52 -8.32
CA VAL A 185 -10.25 -36.49 -7.60
C VAL A 185 -10.12 -37.61 -6.57
N LEU A 186 -11.04 -38.59 -6.61
CA LEU A 186 -11.02 -39.77 -5.77
C LEU A 186 -10.56 -40.99 -6.57
N GLU A 187 -9.50 -41.63 -6.11
CA GLU A 187 -9.03 -42.92 -6.61
C GLU A 187 -9.60 -44.07 -5.77
N ALA A 188 -9.95 -45.17 -6.44
CA ALA A 188 -10.36 -46.39 -5.78
C ALA A 188 -9.12 -47.12 -5.21
N ASN A 189 -9.15 -47.43 -3.91
CA ASN A 189 -8.13 -48.21 -3.23
C ASN A 189 -8.78 -49.45 -2.59
N GLY A 190 -9.07 -50.46 -3.42
CA GLY A 190 -9.94 -51.57 -3.02
C GLY A 190 -11.37 -51.07 -2.75
N ASN A 191 -11.92 -51.40 -1.57
CA ASN A 191 -13.22 -50.88 -1.11
C ASN A 191 -13.12 -49.47 -0.46
N ARG A 192 -11.97 -48.81 -0.52
CA ARG A 192 -11.74 -47.49 0.09
C ARG A 192 -11.56 -46.42 -0.99
N VAL A 193 -11.65 -45.16 -0.58
CA VAL A 193 -11.32 -44.00 -1.41
C VAL A 193 -10.10 -43.28 -0.85
N ALA A 194 -9.27 -42.78 -1.76
CA ALA A 194 -8.18 -41.86 -1.43
C ALA A 194 -8.19 -40.71 -2.44
N PHE A 195 -7.70 -39.54 -2.05
CA PHE A 195 -7.49 -38.47 -3.02
C PHE A 195 -6.32 -38.82 -3.94
N ASP A 196 -6.46 -38.51 -5.23
CA ASP A 196 -5.41 -38.73 -6.20
C ASP A 196 -4.15 -37.91 -5.86
N SER A 197 -3.00 -38.39 -6.32
CA SER A 197 -1.70 -37.76 -6.00
C SER A 197 -1.54 -36.35 -6.57
N VAL A 198 -2.20 -36.04 -7.69
CA VAL A 198 -2.12 -34.74 -8.37
C VAL A 198 -2.91 -33.68 -7.57
N ALA A 199 -4.13 -34.00 -7.16
CA ALA A 199 -4.96 -33.16 -6.30
C ALA A 199 -4.28 -32.92 -4.95
N LYS A 200 -3.63 -33.94 -4.36
CA LYS A 200 -2.82 -33.78 -3.14
C LYS A 200 -1.70 -32.78 -3.30
N LEU A 201 -0.91 -32.88 -4.37
CA LEU A 201 0.18 -31.94 -4.65
C LEU A 201 -0.35 -30.52 -4.93
N ALA A 202 -1.46 -30.40 -5.67
CA ALA A 202 -2.08 -29.11 -5.98
C ALA A 202 -2.62 -28.41 -4.72
N ASN A 203 -3.27 -29.14 -3.81
CA ASN A 203 -3.75 -28.59 -2.55
C ASN A 203 -2.58 -28.21 -1.63
N GLN A 204 -1.53 -29.03 -1.55
CA GLN A 204 -0.32 -28.70 -0.76
C GLN A 204 0.33 -27.40 -1.26
N HIS A 205 0.50 -27.27 -2.57
CA HIS A 205 0.99 -26.03 -3.18
C HIS A 205 0.09 -24.84 -2.84
N SER A 206 -1.24 -24.99 -2.99
CA SER A 206 -2.20 -23.92 -2.68
C SER A 206 -2.18 -23.53 -1.19
N ILE A 207 -2.02 -24.48 -0.27
CA ILE A 207 -1.85 -24.20 1.16
C ILE A 207 -0.54 -23.43 1.42
N SER A 208 0.57 -23.83 0.79
CA SER A 208 1.83 -23.09 0.89
C SER A 208 1.70 -21.64 0.41
N VAL A 209 0.98 -21.42 -0.69
CA VAL A 209 0.67 -20.07 -1.21
C VAL A 209 -0.13 -19.28 -0.18
N VAL A 210 -1.21 -19.86 0.38
CA VAL A 210 -2.03 -19.18 1.40
C VAL A 210 -1.21 -18.80 2.64
N LYS A 211 -0.33 -19.69 3.11
CA LYS A 211 0.54 -19.43 4.27
C LYS A 211 1.48 -18.26 4.03
N GLU A 212 2.18 -18.25 2.90
CA GLU A 212 3.09 -17.14 2.56
C GLU A 212 2.32 -15.83 2.32
N LEU A 213 1.15 -15.89 1.68
CA LEU A 213 0.28 -14.71 1.52
C LEU A 213 -0.20 -14.15 2.87
N ASN A 214 -0.48 -15.00 3.86
CA ASN A 214 -0.83 -14.56 5.21
C ASN A 214 0.34 -13.84 5.90
N LEU A 215 1.55 -14.39 5.82
CA LEU A 215 2.76 -13.72 6.33
C LEU A 215 2.99 -12.36 5.64
N CYS A 216 2.78 -12.31 4.32
CA CYS A 216 2.86 -11.05 3.57
C CYS A 216 1.83 -10.04 4.05
N HIS A 217 0.59 -10.47 4.29
CA HIS A 217 -0.47 -9.62 4.81
C HIS A 217 -0.10 -9.05 6.19
N GLU A 218 0.34 -9.88 7.13
CA GLU A 218 0.79 -9.46 8.46
C GLU A 218 1.95 -8.45 8.40
N PHE A 219 2.94 -8.71 7.54
CA PHE A 219 4.06 -7.82 7.33
C PHE A 219 3.62 -6.46 6.74
N LEU A 220 2.74 -6.47 5.75
CA LEU A 220 2.21 -5.26 5.13
C LEU A 220 1.39 -4.41 6.12
N HIS A 221 0.72 -5.03 7.08
CA HIS A 221 -0.05 -4.36 8.14
C HIS A 221 0.81 -3.85 9.31
N THR A 222 2.04 -4.35 9.44
CA THR A 222 2.98 -3.84 10.45
C THR A 222 3.42 -2.43 10.06
N ASN A 223 3.30 -1.47 10.96
CA ASN A 223 3.73 -0.09 10.70
C ASN A 223 5.22 -0.04 10.37
N MET A 224 5.57 0.76 9.36
CA MET A 224 6.97 1.09 9.09
C MET A 224 7.46 2.03 10.20
N TYR A 225 8.42 1.56 11.01
CA TYR A 225 8.95 2.37 12.10
C TYR A 225 10.00 3.36 11.58
N ASN A 226 9.94 4.60 12.06
CA ASN A 226 11.02 5.58 11.93
C ASN A 226 12.17 5.18 12.87
N ASN A 227 12.86 4.10 12.51
CA ASN A 227 13.96 3.58 13.31
C ASN A 227 15.26 4.28 12.92
N THR A 228 16.00 4.79 13.90
CA THR A 228 17.32 5.38 13.68
C THR A 228 18.45 4.36 13.77
N GLU A 229 18.17 3.13 14.22
CA GLU A 229 19.16 2.05 14.33
C GLU A 229 19.27 1.28 13.01
N PHE A 230 20.46 1.26 12.41
CA PHE A 230 20.70 0.61 11.11
C PHE A 230 20.37 -0.89 11.12
N ASP A 231 20.68 -1.62 12.20
CA ASP A 231 20.43 -3.07 12.29
C ASP A 231 18.94 -3.40 12.16
N LYS A 232 18.08 -2.61 12.82
CA LYS A 232 16.62 -2.78 12.75
C LYS A 232 16.05 -2.33 11.41
N GLN A 233 16.62 -1.31 10.77
CA GLN A 233 16.25 -0.94 9.40
C GLN A 233 16.57 -2.10 8.44
N LEU A 234 17.77 -2.67 8.58
CA LEU A 234 18.27 -3.76 7.75
C LEU A 234 17.46 -5.05 7.92
N GLU A 235 17.09 -5.40 9.15
CA GLU A 235 16.23 -6.55 9.45
C GLU A 235 14.90 -6.45 8.69
N GLN A 236 14.26 -5.28 8.67
CA GLN A 236 13.00 -5.11 7.94
C GLN A 236 13.18 -5.21 6.42
N VAL A 237 14.30 -4.72 5.87
CA VAL A 237 14.62 -4.88 4.44
C VAL A 237 14.78 -6.36 4.11
N TYR A 238 15.52 -7.12 4.94
CA TYR A 238 15.70 -8.55 4.74
C TYR A 238 14.40 -9.34 4.85
N GLN A 239 13.55 -9.03 5.84
CA GLN A 239 12.22 -9.64 5.96
C GLN A 239 11.39 -9.43 4.68
N CYS A 240 11.38 -8.20 4.14
CA CYS A 240 10.67 -7.91 2.89
C CYS A 240 11.25 -8.70 1.71
N GLN A 241 12.58 -8.78 1.58
CA GLN A 241 13.25 -9.53 0.52
C GLN A 241 12.98 -11.03 0.61
N GLN A 242 12.95 -11.58 1.82
CA GLN A 242 12.66 -12.99 2.05
C GLN A 242 11.23 -13.34 1.64
N LEU A 243 10.24 -12.51 2.00
CA LEU A 243 8.85 -12.70 1.57
C LEU A 243 8.70 -12.64 0.04
N VAL A 244 9.38 -11.70 -0.61
CA VAL A 244 9.41 -11.62 -2.07
C VAL A 244 10.00 -12.90 -2.68
N ALA A 245 11.13 -13.38 -2.16
CA ALA A 245 11.78 -14.59 -2.65
C ALA A 245 10.91 -15.84 -2.46
N ASN A 246 10.27 -15.98 -1.30
CA ASN A 246 9.36 -17.10 -1.01
C ASN A 246 8.17 -17.12 -1.98
N LEU A 247 7.52 -15.97 -2.20
CA LEU A 247 6.40 -15.86 -3.14
C LEU A 247 6.83 -16.14 -4.59
N GLN A 248 8.00 -15.65 -5.01
CA GLN A 248 8.55 -15.93 -6.33
C GLN A 248 8.85 -17.41 -6.53
N ALA A 249 9.34 -18.11 -5.50
CA ALA A 249 9.60 -19.55 -5.55
C ALA A 249 8.31 -20.39 -5.65
N LEU A 250 7.19 -19.88 -5.15
CA LEU A 250 5.88 -20.53 -5.25
C LEU A 250 5.13 -20.23 -6.54
N ARG A 251 5.57 -19.23 -7.31
CA ARG A 251 4.97 -18.86 -8.59
C ARG A 251 5.24 -19.93 -9.66
N SER A 252 4.27 -20.12 -10.55
CA SER A 252 4.42 -21.06 -11.66
C SER A 252 5.56 -20.63 -12.62
N PRO A 253 6.27 -21.58 -13.27
CA PRO A 253 7.36 -21.26 -14.19
C PRO A 253 6.93 -20.34 -15.36
N PRO A 254 7.84 -19.49 -15.87
CA PRO A 254 7.59 -18.78 -17.13
C PRO A 254 7.31 -19.83 -18.21
N ASP A 255 6.23 -19.64 -18.98
CA ASP A 255 5.65 -20.56 -20.00
C ASP A 255 4.49 -21.45 -19.56
N THR A 256 4.11 -21.42 -18.27
CA THR A 256 2.86 -22.05 -17.81
C THR A 256 1.67 -21.07 -17.84
N PRO A 257 0.43 -21.51 -18.13
CA PRO A 257 -0.74 -20.66 -18.02
C PRO A 257 -0.90 -20.09 -16.61
N VAL A 258 -1.13 -18.78 -16.51
CA VAL A 258 -1.29 -18.08 -15.23
C VAL A 258 -2.48 -18.66 -14.45
N THR A 259 -2.19 -19.19 -13.26
CA THR A 259 -3.19 -19.75 -12.35
C THR A 259 -3.86 -18.67 -11.49
N ALA A 260 -4.92 -19.02 -10.77
CA ALA A 260 -5.51 -18.11 -9.77
C ALA A 260 -4.51 -17.78 -8.64
N ASN A 261 -3.70 -18.75 -8.23
CA ASN A 261 -2.64 -18.56 -7.24
C ASN A 261 -1.58 -17.57 -7.74
N ASP A 262 -1.18 -17.65 -9.02
CA ASP A 262 -0.22 -16.71 -9.61
C ASP A 262 -0.73 -15.26 -9.57
N LYS A 263 -2.03 -15.03 -9.79
CA LYS A 263 -2.63 -13.68 -9.67
C LYS A 263 -2.59 -13.16 -8.24
N CYS A 264 -2.84 -14.01 -7.25
CA CYS A 264 -2.75 -13.64 -5.84
C CYS A 264 -1.30 -13.33 -5.44
N ILE A 265 -0.35 -14.14 -5.91
CA ILE A 265 1.09 -13.94 -5.72
C ILE A 265 1.53 -12.62 -6.35
N ASP A 266 1.18 -12.36 -7.61
CA ASP A 266 1.57 -11.14 -8.32
C ASP A 266 1.04 -9.87 -7.61
N ASN A 267 -0.21 -9.89 -7.14
CA ASN A 267 -0.77 -8.78 -6.36
C ASN A 267 -0.03 -8.56 -5.01
N ALA A 268 0.35 -9.64 -4.32
CA ALA A 268 1.13 -9.53 -3.10
C ALA A 268 2.56 -9.01 -3.37
N LEU A 269 3.20 -9.48 -4.44
CA LEU A 269 4.51 -8.99 -4.89
C LEU A 269 4.47 -7.51 -5.23
N ASP A 270 3.44 -7.04 -5.93
CA ASP A 270 3.26 -5.60 -6.23
C ASP A 270 3.16 -4.77 -4.95
N LYS A 271 2.39 -5.22 -3.96
CA LYS A 271 2.28 -4.53 -2.66
C LYS A 271 3.59 -4.54 -1.87
N LEU A 272 4.32 -5.66 -1.87
CA LEU A 272 5.63 -5.76 -1.23
C LEU A 272 6.65 -4.85 -1.91
N ASN A 273 6.68 -4.80 -3.24
CA ASN A 273 7.55 -3.90 -4.00
C ASN A 273 7.22 -2.42 -3.69
N GLN A 274 5.94 -2.04 -3.67
CA GLN A 274 5.53 -0.70 -3.27
C GLN A 274 5.94 -0.36 -1.84
N ARG A 275 5.82 -1.30 -0.90
CA ARG A 275 6.28 -1.12 0.48
C ARG A 275 7.80 -0.97 0.54
N ARG A 276 8.54 -1.83 -0.16
CA ARG A 276 10.01 -1.77 -0.26
C ARG A 276 10.47 -0.42 -0.77
N ASP A 277 9.85 0.10 -1.83
CA ASP A 277 10.23 1.39 -2.41
C ASP A 277 9.96 2.55 -1.43
N LYS A 278 8.82 2.54 -0.73
CA LYS A 278 8.53 3.49 0.36
C LYS A 278 9.53 3.38 1.51
N GLN A 279 9.91 2.17 1.88
CA GLN A 279 10.86 1.89 2.95
C GLN A 279 12.25 2.37 2.61
N GLN A 280 12.69 2.13 1.37
CA GLN A 280 13.94 2.63 0.84
C GLN A 280 14.00 4.16 0.93
N SER A 281 12.98 4.86 0.41
CA SER A 281 12.94 6.34 0.49
C SER A 281 12.90 6.87 1.93
N LEU A 282 12.22 6.18 2.84
CA LEU A 282 12.17 6.56 4.26
C LEU A 282 13.54 6.45 4.92
N PHE A 283 14.21 5.31 4.74
CA PHE A 283 15.53 5.08 5.33
C PHE A 283 16.59 5.98 4.71
N GLU A 284 16.56 6.20 3.40
CA GLU A 284 17.42 7.20 2.75
C GLU A 284 17.26 8.58 3.39
N LYS A 285 16.03 9.02 3.67
CA LYS A 285 15.78 10.31 4.32
C LYS A 285 16.29 10.37 5.76
N ILE A 286 16.03 9.33 6.56
CA ILE A 286 16.51 9.26 7.96
C ILE A 286 18.04 9.28 7.97
N ASN A 287 18.65 8.48 7.12
CA ASN A 287 20.09 8.29 7.07
C ASN A 287 20.80 9.50 6.44
N HIS A 288 20.16 10.22 5.52
CA HIS A 288 20.62 11.53 5.04
C HIS A 288 20.73 12.55 6.18
N THR A 289 19.74 12.56 7.09
CA THR A 289 19.76 13.44 8.27
C THR A 289 20.95 13.11 9.18
N PHE A 290 21.24 11.82 9.37
CA PHE A 290 22.43 11.38 10.09
C PHE A 290 23.73 11.88 9.42
N VAL A 291 23.88 11.69 8.10
CA VAL A 291 25.07 12.15 7.37
C VAL A 291 25.24 13.67 7.45
N ASN A 292 24.16 14.44 7.32
CA ASN A 292 24.21 15.89 7.49
C ASN A 292 24.64 16.29 8.90
N ALA A 293 24.08 15.66 9.94
CA ALA A 293 24.45 15.95 11.31
C ALA A 293 25.93 15.69 11.59
N VAL A 294 26.50 14.62 11.02
CA VAL A 294 27.95 14.35 11.11
C VAL A 294 28.76 15.44 10.41
N VAL A 295 28.40 15.81 9.17
CA VAL A 295 29.12 16.85 8.42
C VAL A 295 29.04 18.19 9.13
N GLU A 296 27.85 18.62 9.57
CA GLU A 296 27.64 19.89 10.29
C GLU A 296 28.45 19.93 11.58
N LYS A 297 28.35 18.88 12.42
CA LYS A 297 29.10 18.77 13.68
C LYS A 297 30.59 18.96 13.46
N TRP A 298 31.15 18.30 12.44
CA TRP A 298 32.59 18.36 12.19
C TRP A 298 33.03 19.63 11.49
N SER A 299 32.22 20.19 10.59
CA SER A 299 32.47 21.52 10.03
C SER A 299 32.53 22.58 11.14
N GLU A 300 31.56 22.59 12.05
CA GLU A 300 31.52 23.55 13.17
C GLU A 300 32.73 23.38 14.10
N LYS A 301 33.07 22.14 14.48
CA LYS A 301 34.24 21.86 15.33
C LYS A 301 35.56 22.28 14.70
N LEU A 302 35.72 22.06 13.39
CA LEU A 302 36.90 22.47 12.65
C LEU A 302 37.01 24.00 12.54
N GLU A 303 35.89 24.70 12.37
CA GLU A 303 35.86 26.17 12.33
C GLU A 303 36.14 26.81 13.69
N GLN A 304 35.76 26.13 14.78
CA GLN A 304 35.96 26.60 16.16
C GLN A 304 37.31 26.19 16.77
N VAL A 305 38.25 25.67 15.97
CA VAL A 305 39.54 25.16 16.47
C VAL A 305 40.35 26.21 17.24
N ALA A 306 40.16 27.49 16.92
CA ALA A 306 40.83 28.57 17.65
C ALA A 306 40.32 28.75 19.09
N LEU A 307 39.08 28.38 19.37
CA LEU A 307 38.42 28.48 20.67
C LEU A 307 38.54 27.19 21.48
N GLN A 308 38.47 26.03 20.81
CA GLN A 308 38.63 24.72 21.44
C GLN A 308 39.53 23.82 20.58
N PRO A 309 40.62 23.26 21.14
CA PRO A 309 41.47 22.32 20.41
C PRO A 309 40.71 21.04 20.06
N LEU A 310 41.07 20.43 18.92
CA LEU A 310 40.43 19.22 18.43
C LEU A 310 40.65 18.03 19.37
N ASN A 311 39.60 17.24 19.59
CA ASN A 311 39.64 16.06 20.44
C ASN A 311 39.85 14.78 19.63
N LYS A 312 41.05 14.19 19.73
CA LYS A 312 41.41 12.94 19.04
C LYS A 312 40.49 11.76 19.34
N THR A 313 40.09 11.59 20.61
CA THR A 313 39.25 10.47 21.02
C THR A 313 37.89 10.58 20.34
N GLU A 314 37.33 11.78 20.30
CA GLU A 314 36.04 12.03 19.63
C GLU A 314 36.12 11.81 18.11
N ILE A 315 37.19 12.27 17.44
CA ILE A 315 37.41 12.03 16.01
C ILE A 315 37.48 10.53 15.72
N ASN A 316 38.22 9.78 16.54
CA ASN A 316 38.34 8.33 16.39
C ASN A 316 37.02 7.61 16.62
N THR A 317 36.23 8.01 17.63
CA THR A 317 34.89 7.46 17.87
C THR A 317 33.98 7.68 16.66
N GLU A 318 33.98 8.87 16.06
CA GLU A 318 33.17 9.14 14.86
C GLU A 318 33.62 8.31 13.67
N MET A 319 34.94 8.23 13.41
CA MET A 319 35.47 7.40 12.33
C MET A 319 35.10 5.93 12.49
N SER A 320 35.14 5.39 13.71
CA SER A 320 34.70 4.03 13.99
C SER A 320 33.19 3.85 13.79
N TYR A 321 32.37 4.85 14.12
CA TYR A 321 30.93 4.82 13.89
C TYR A 321 30.59 4.82 12.39
N LEU A 322 31.22 5.68 11.61
CA LEU A 322 31.10 5.69 10.14
C LEU A 322 31.61 4.40 9.50
N GLU A 323 32.66 3.79 10.05
CA GLU A 323 33.20 2.52 9.57
C GLU A 323 32.28 1.33 9.89
N ALA A 324 31.66 1.31 11.07
CA ALA A 324 30.65 0.31 11.43
C ALA A 324 29.39 0.44 10.57
N ALA A 325 29.05 1.65 10.12
CA ALA A 325 27.88 1.93 9.29
C ALA A 325 28.05 1.56 7.79
N LEU A 326 29.15 0.91 7.37
CA LEU A 326 29.45 0.61 5.96
C LEU A 326 29.26 -0.85 5.51
N PRO A 327 29.52 -1.90 6.31
CA PRO A 327 29.26 -3.28 5.90
C PRO A 327 27.78 -3.64 6.03
N GLY A 328 27.12 -4.04 4.93
CA GLY A 328 25.76 -4.58 4.95
C GLY A 328 24.61 -3.56 5.01
N THR A 329 24.89 -2.31 5.33
CA THR A 329 23.93 -1.19 5.46
C THR A 329 23.92 -0.25 4.26
N GLN A 330 24.75 -0.49 3.24
CA GLN A 330 24.89 0.37 2.05
C GLN A 330 23.57 0.58 1.32
N THR A 331 22.71 -0.44 1.32
CA THR A 331 21.38 -0.38 0.74
C THR A 331 20.47 0.61 1.45
N LEU A 332 20.78 1.06 2.67
CA LEU A 332 19.98 2.01 3.45
C LEU A 332 20.29 3.47 3.12
N PHE A 333 21.34 3.74 2.33
CA PHE A 333 21.81 5.09 2.00
C PHE A 333 21.67 5.37 0.51
N SER A 334 21.36 6.63 0.19
CA SER A 334 21.41 7.11 -1.19
C SER A 334 22.82 6.98 -1.76
N GLU A 335 22.96 6.91 -3.08
CA GLU A 335 24.28 6.89 -3.73
C GLU A 335 25.11 8.14 -3.37
N THR A 336 24.45 9.30 -3.27
CA THR A 336 25.09 10.56 -2.86
C THR A 336 25.60 10.49 -1.42
N ASP A 337 24.80 9.97 -0.48
CA ASP A 337 25.19 9.89 0.93
C ASP A 337 26.28 8.84 1.15
N ARG A 338 26.25 7.72 0.43
CA ARG A 338 27.35 6.73 0.44
C ARG A 338 28.68 7.37 0.03
N LYS A 339 28.66 8.18 -1.03
CA LYS A 339 29.84 8.92 -1.47
C LYS A 339 30.29 9.94 -0.43
N ARG A 340 29.36 10.70 0.16
CA ARG A 340 29.69 11.65 1.24
C ARG A 340 30.33 10.97 2.45
N ILE A 341 29.81 9.82 2.89
CA ILE A 341 30.42 9.05 3.99
C ILE A 341 31.85 8.61 3.60
N ALA A 342 32.03 8.14 2.37
CA ALA A 342 33.35 7.73 1.86
C ALA A 342 34.35 8.91 1.83
N ASP A 343 33.90 10.12 1.49
CA ASP A 343 34.72 11.33 1.43
C ASP A 343 35.01 11.93 2.83
N VAL A 344 34.04 11.87 3.76
CA VAL A 344 34.20 12.40 5.13
C VAL A 344 35.29 11.65 5.90
N ARG A 345 35.44 10.34 5.66
CA ARG A 345 36.37 9.51 6.43
C ARG A 345 37.85 9.91 6.25
N PRO A 346 38.40 10.05 5.03
CA PRO A 346 39.74 10.62 4.82
C PRO A 346 39.91 12.01 5.45
N GLN A 347 38.88 12.85 5.34
CA GLN A 347 38.88 14.21 5.89
C GLN A 347 38.92 14.24 7.43
N LEU A 348 38.24 13.32 8.11
CA LEU A 348 38.36 13.15 9.56
C LEU A 348 39.74 12.61 9.98
N ARG A 349 40.37 11.75 9.17
CA ARG A 349 41.78 11.34 9.43
C ARG A 349 42.72 12.53 9.36
N LEU A 350 42.52 13.42 8.41
CA LEU A 350 43.27 14.67 8.30
C LEU A 350 43.04 15.56 9.52
N ALA A 351 41.80 15.72 9.97
CA ALA A 351 41.48 16.42 11.22
C ALA A 351 42.19 15.81 12.44
N HIS A 352 42.28 14.47 12.51
CA HIS A 352 43.02 13.78 13.56
C HIS A 352 44.52 14.09 13.52
N MET A 353 45.13 14.17 12.32
CA MET A 353 46.52 14.59 12.16
C MET A 353 46.73 16.06 12.60
N MET A 354 45.77 16.94 12.30
CA MET A 354 45.80 18.33 12.78
C MET A 354 45.69 18.41 14.30
N ALA A 355 44.85 17.58 14.93
CA ALA A 355 44.78 17.47 16.38
C ALA A 355 46.11 16.97 16.98
N ASP A 356 46.80 16.04 16.31
CA ASP A 356 48.15 15.60 16.70
C ASP A 356 49.18 16.72 16.60
N LEU A 357 49.11 17.51 15.53
CA LEU A 357 49.96 18.67 15.34
C LEU A 357 49.76 19.70 16.46
N GLN A 358 48.51 20.04 16.81
CA GLN A 358 48.21 20.97 17.91
C GLN A 358 48.77 20.47 19.26
N ALA A 359 48.58 19.19 19.57
CA ALA A 359 49.10 18.60 20.80
C ALA A 359 50.64 18.68 20.86
N ARG A 360 51.32 18.30 19.77
CA ARG A 360 52.79 18.34 19.70
C ARG A 360 53.33 19.76 19.78
N ILE A 361 52.68 20.75 19.16
CA ILE A 361 53.10 22.15 19.28
C ILE A 361 52.96 22.65 20.72
N LYS A 362 51.94 22.20 21.45
CA LYS A 362 51.71 22.59 22.84
C LYS A 362 52.69 21.94 23.82
N ASP A 363 53.03 20.67 23.59
CA ASP A 363 53.79 19.84 24.53
C ASP A 363 55.32 19.82 24.24
N SER A 364 55.76 20.32 23.08
CA SER A 364 57.16 20.30 22.63
C SER A 364 57.76 21.71 22.53
N SER A 365 59.06 21.83 22.82
CA SER A 365 59.84 23.04 22.51
C SER A 365 60.21 23.16 21.03
N GLU A 366 60.19 22.04 20.29
CA GLU A 366 60.50 22.00 18.86
C GLU A 366 59.24 21.84 18.02
N PHE A 367 59.15 22.63 16.94
CA PHE A 367 58.03 22.59 16.01
C PHE A 367 58.08 21.32 15.13
N PRO A 368 56.98 20.54 15.05
CA PRO A 368 56.95 19.26 14.34
C PRO A 368 56.81 19.44 12.81
N VAL A 369 57.90 19.87 12.15
CA VAL A 369 57.94 20.22 10.71
C VAL A 369 57.49 19.08 9.78
N GLU A 370 57.89 17.84 10.02
CA GLU A 370 57.52 16.70 9.15
C GLU A 370 56.01 16.42 9.16
N LEU A 371 55.38 16.52 10.32
CA LEU A 371 53.92 16.37 10.46
C LEU A 371 53.21 17.53 9.77
N PHE A 372 53.72 18.76 9.91
CA PHE A 372 53.18 19.93 9.24
C PHE A 372 53.23 19.80 7.71
N LEU A 373 54.36 19.36 7.15
CA LEU A 373 54.51 19.16 5.70
C LEU A 373 53.62 18.02 5.19
N SER A 374 53.50 16.91 5.92
CA SER A 374 52.65 15.80 5.50
C SER A 374 51.16 16.17 5.49
N ILE A 375 50.67 16.93 6.48
CA ILE A 375 49.29 17.45 6.48
C ILE A 375 49.05 18.35 5.26
N ARG A 376 49.98 19.27 4.97
CA ARG A 376 49.88 20.15 3.80
C ARG A 376 49.79 19.36 2.50
N ASP A 377 50.64 18.35 2.33
CA ASP A 377 50.68 17.57 1.09
C ASP A 377 49.41 16.72 0.90
N ILE A 378 48.83 16.21 2.00
CA ILE A 378 47.55 15.48 1.97
C ILE A 378 46.37 16.41 1.70
N MET A 379 46.37 17.64 2.25
CA MET A 379 45.32 18.64 2.00
C MET A 379 45.15 18.95 0.50
N VAL A 380 46.26 19.03 -0.25
CA VAL A 380 46.24 19.25 -1.70
C VAL A 380 45.59 18.09 -2.46
N GLN A 381 45.59 16.88 -1.89
CA GLN A 381 44.99 15.69 -2.50
C GLN A 381 43.50 15.53 -2.15
N GLU A 382 43.05 16.07 -1.01
CA GLU A 382 41.71 15.90 -0.42
C GLU A 382 40.77 17.12 -0.63
N ASP A 383 41.07 17.96 -1.64
CA ASP A 383 40.48 19.29 -1.92
C ASP A 383 38.99 19.27 -2.36
N ASN A 384 38.33 18.11 -2.40
CA ASN A 384 36.99 17.97 -3.01
C ASN A 384 35.92 17.29 -2.15
N GLY A 385 36.10 17.17 -0.83
CA GLY A 385 35.10 16.55 0.06
C GLY A 385 34.26 17.53 0.92
N PRO A 386 33.25 17.04 1.65
CA PRO A 386 32.29 17.86 2.41
C PRO A 386 32.90 18.76 3.49
N LEU A 387 34.04 18.37 4.07
CA LEU A 387 34.74 19.11 5.13
C LEU A 387 35.92 19.94 4.63
N SER A 388 36.17 19.99 3.31
CA SER A 388 37.35 20.66 2.71
C SER A 388 37.55 22.09 3.20
N VAL A 389 36.52 22.94 3.05
CA VAL A 389 36.56 24.35 3.48
C VAL A 389 36.83 24.50 4.98
N ALA A 390 36.23 23.65 5.80
CA ALA A 390 36.41 23.70 7.25
C ALA A 390 37.81 23.24 7.67
N LEU A 391 38.36 22.22 7.00
CA LEU A 391 39.74 21.76 7.16
C LEU A 391 40.75 22.84 6.76
N ASP A 392 40.52 23.55 5.65
CA ASP A 392 41.36 24.67 5.23
C ASP A 392 41.37 25.79 6.26
N ASN A 393 40.19 26.16 6.74
CA ASN A 393 40.06 27.18 7.78
C ASN A 393 40.75 26.74 9.08
N CYS A 394 40.56 25.49 9.50
CA CYS A 394 41.24 24.90 10.66
C CYS A 394 42.77 24.97 10.51
N TRP A 395 43.28 24.58 9.34
CA TRP A 395 44.71 24.63 9.02
C TRP A 395 45.28 26.05 9.09
N GLU A 396 44.57 27.04 8.53
CA GLU A 396 44.96 28.46 8.62
C GLU A 396 44.97 28.96 10.06
N GLN A 397 43.98 28.58 10.87
CA GLN A 397 43.92 28.97 12.27
C GLN A 397 45.09 28.39 13.08
N ILE A 398 45.41 27.09 12.90
CA ILE A 398 46.56 26.44 13.55
C ILE A 398 47.86 27.16 13.14
N LYS A 399 48.02 27.52 11.86
CA LYS A 399 49.16 28.32 11.39
C LYS A 399 49.24 29.67 12.11
N GLN A 400 48.14 30.42 12.15
CA GLN A 400 48.09 31.76 12.75
C GLN A 400 48.33 31.76 14.26
N GLN A 401 47.82 30.77 14.99
CA GLN A 401 48.03 30.66 16.44
C GLN A 401 49.49 30.40 16.83
N HIS A 402 50.28 29.80 15.94
CA HIS A 402 51.64 29.35 16.25
C HIS A 402 52.73 30.08 15.44
N LEU A 403 52.35 30.93 14.48
CA LEU A 403 53.25 31.87 13.77
C LEU A 403 53.94 32.89 14.71
N PHE A 404 53.44 33.06 15.95
CA PHE A 404 54.03 33.95 16.95
C PHE A 404 55.04 33.28 17.92
N SER A 405 55.26 31.96 17.86
CA SER A 405 56.24 31.29 18.75
C SER A 405 57.61 31.01 18.14
N THR A 406 57.78 31.18 16.82
CA THR A 406 59.07 30.96 16.15
C THR A 406 59.50 32.21 15.37
N GLY A 407 60.34 33.03 16.01
CA GLY A 407 60.92 34.28 15.46
C GLY A 407 61.88 34.10 14.27
N SER A 408 61.72 33.06 13.46
CA SER A 408 62.53 32.73 12.29
C SER A 408 61.75 32.79 10.96
N TYR A 409 60.41 32.79 10.99
CA TYR A 409 59.57 32.81 9.78
C TYR A 409 58.88 34.16 9.48
N SER A 410 59.05 35.17 10.33
CA SER A 410 58.36 36.46 10.18
C SER A 410 58.78 37.26 8.94
N VAL A 411 59.96 37.03 8.39
CA VAL A 411 60.47 37.80 7.22
C VAL A 411 59.89 37.29 5.89
N THR A 412 59.40 36.04 5.82
CA THR A 412 58.68 35.54 4.64
C THR A 412 57.16 35.64 4.80
N ALA A 413 56.63 35.51 6.02
CA ALA A 413 55.19 35.57 6.29
C ALA A 413 54.57 36.96 6.09
N ASP A 414 55.26 38.06 6.43
CA ASP A 414 54.73 39.42 6.26
C ASP A 414 54.75 39.88 4.78
N ALA A 415 55.64 39.31 3.95
CA ALA A 415 55.60 39.46 2.50
C ALA A 415 54.58 38.51 1.83
N GLN A 416 54.27 37.37 2.46
CA GLN A 416 53.33 36.38 1.94
C GLN A 416 51.89 36.59 2.41
N GLN A 417 51.59 37.28 3.51
CA GLN A 417 50.21 37.57 3.94
C GLN A 417 49.44 38.46 2.94
N PRO A 418 49.99 39.59 2.46
CA PRO A 418 49.34 40.40 1.42
C PRO A 418 49.20 39.60 0.12
N THR A 419 50.22 38.80 -0.21
CA THR A 419 50.27 37.99 -1.43
C THR A 419 49.25 36.84 -1.38
N ASN A 420 49.13 36.13 -0.26
CA ASN A 420 48.15 35.06 -0.02
C ASN A 420 46.74 35.63 0.10
N LYS A 421 46.54 36.81 0.69
CA LYS A 421 45.22 37.46 0.72
C LYS A 421 44.78 37.88 -0.68
N VAL A 422 45.69 38.36 -1.51
CA VAL A 422 45.41 38.71 -2.91
C VAL A 422 45.21 37.45 -3.77
N ILE A 423 46.01 36.40 -3.57
CA ILE A 423 45.84 35.10 -4.23
C ILE A 423 44.49 34.49 -3.85
N ARG A 424 44.14 34.44 -2.56
CA ARG A 424 42.85 33.92 -2.06
C ARG A 424 41.65 34.74 -2.56
N GLN A 425 41.77 36.07 -2.65
CA GLN A 425 40.75 36.90 -3.28
C GLN A 425 40.62 36.60 -4.78
N ARG A 426 41.73 36.36 -5.48
CA ARG A 426 41.73 35.97 -6.91
C ARG A 426 41.12 34.58 -7.12
N GLU A 427 41.43 33.62 -6.26
CA GLU A 427 40.88 32.26 -6.29
C GLU A 427 39.37 32.27 -6.01
N ILE A 428 38.90 33.02 -5.00
CA ILE A 428 37.46 33.17 -4.74
C ILE A 428 36.76 33.82 -5.93
N MET A 429 37.35 34.87 -6.53
CA MET A 429 36.80 35.49 -7.73
C MET A 429 36.75 34.50 -8.90
N GLU A 430 37.78 33.68 -9.10
CA GLU A 430 37.83 32.68 -10.17
C GLU A 430 36.84 31.55 -9.93
N GLN A 431 36.64 31.11 -8.69
CA GLN A 431 35.61 30.13 -8.32
C GLN A 431 34.19 30.66 -8.57
N ILE A 432 33.90 31.90 -8.17
CA ILE A 432 32.61 32.54 -8.44
C ILE A 432 32.42 32.70 -9.95
N GLU A 433 33.41 33.20 -10.67
CA GLU A 433 33.36 33.40 -12.12
C GLU A 433 33.12 32.09 -12.85
N ASN A 434 33.86 31.02 -12.51
CA ASN A 434 33.71 29.72 -13.15
C ASN A 434 32.34 29.10 -12.87
N ARG A 435 31.82 29.23 -11.64
CA ARG A 435 30.47 28.75 -11.29
C ARG A 435 29.38 29.56 -11.97
N LEU A 436 29.46 30.88 -11.96
CA LEU A 436 28.50 31.74 -12.67
C LEU A 436 28.54 31.47 -14.18
N ASN A 437 29.73 31.36 -14.77
CA ASN A 437 29.88 31.01 -16.17
C ASN A 437 29.35 29.60 -16.47
N HIS A 438 29.51 28.63 -15.57
CA HIS A 438 28.90 27.30 -15.74
C HIS A 438 27.38 27.39 -15.84
N TYR A 439 26.76 28.20 -14.99
CA TYR A 439 25.32 28.43 -15.00
C TYR A 439 24.86 29.28 -16.20
N GLU A 440 25.62 30.29 -16.60
CA GLU A 440 25.27 31.19 -17.68
C GLU A 440 25.53 30.60 -19.08
N SER A 441 26.70 29.98 -19.29
CA SER A 441 27.08 29.37 -20.57
C SER A 441 26.33 28.08 -20.87
N GLY A 442 26.02 27.31 -19.83
CA GLY A 442 25.15 26.13 -19.93
C GLY A 442 23.66 26.45 -19.80
N ASN A 443 23.31 27.71 -19.52
CA ASN A 443 21.96 28.18 -19.21
C ASN A 443 21.26 27.34 -18.10
N LYS A 444 22.06 26.81 -17.16
CA LYS A 444 21.67 25.84 -16.15
C LYS A 444 21.03 26.50 -14.93
N PHE A 445 20.16 25.75 -14.27
CA PHE A 445 19.54 26.12 -13.00
C PHE A 445 20.52 25.92 -11.83
N ALA A 446 20.54 26.87 -10.90
CA ALA A 446 21.26 26.77 -9.64
C ALA A 446 20.30 26.43 -8.50
N ILE A 447 20.61 25.38 -7.72
CA ILE A 447 19.88 25.03 -6.49
C ILE A 447 20.11 26.10 -5.41
N LYS A 448 19.20 26.15 -4.42
CA LYS A 448 19.24 27.16 -3.35
C LYS A 448 20.57 27.14 -2.60
N GLU A 449 21.10 25.95 -2.31
CA GLU A 449 22.41 25.80 -1.65
C GLU A 449 23.55 26.42 -2.47
N ASP A 450 23.49 26.35 -3.80
CA ASP A 450 24.51 26.94 -4.66
C ASP A 450 24.38 28.46 -4.74
N ILE A 451 23.16 29.01 -4.71
CA ILE A 451 22.93 30.46 -4.59
C ILE A 451 23.46 30.97 -3.24
N GLU A 452 23.18 30.26 -2.14
CA GLU A 452 23.68 30.60 -0.80
C GLU A 452 25.21 30.50 -0.74
N ARG A 453 25.80 29.47 -1.35
CA ARG A 453 27.25 29.31 -1.44
C ARG A 453 27.90 30.42 -2.27
N LEU A 454 27.32 30.77 -3.42
CA LEU A 454 27.79 31.89 -4.24
C LEU A 454 27.68 33.22 -3.51
N THR A 455 26.57 33.46 -2.81
CA THR A 455 26.35 34.66 -1.99
C THR A 455 27.37 34.76 -0.86
N THR A 456 27.64 33.64 -0.19
CA THR A 456 28.65 33.54 0.87
C THR A 456 30.05 33.81 0.34
N LEU A 457 30.44 33.16 -0.77
CA LEU A 457 31.72 33.39 -1.44
C LEU A 457 31.86 34.86 -1.85
N ASN A 458 30.81 35.47 -2.41
CA ASN A 458 30.82 36.88 -2.82
C ASN A 458 30.93 37.83 -1.61
N SER A 459 30.30 37.49 -0.48
CA SER A 459 30.40 38.28 0.76
C SER A 459 31.81 38.27 1.38
N ASN A 460 32.59 37.22 1.10
CA ASN A 460 33.99 37.08 1.52
C ASN A 460 34.98 37.88 0.65
N LEU A 461 34.51 38.48 -0.46
CA LEU A 461 35.32 39.39 -1.28
C LEU A 461 35.36 40.79 -0.66
N ASN A 462 36.53 41.43 -0.79
CA ASN A 462 36.67 42.85 -0.49
C ASN A 462 35.74 43.68 -1.41
N LEU A 463 35.27 44.82 -0.91
CA LEU A 463 34.45 45.75 -1.70
C LEU A 463 35.19 46.17 -2.97
N CYS A 464 34.65 45.79 -4.12
CA CYS A 464 35.19 46.12 -5.44
C CYS A 464 34.08 45.96 -6.50
N LEU A 465 34.24 46.63 -7.65
CA LEU A 465 33.31 46.57 -8.79
C LEU A 465 32.97 45.14 -9.23
N LYS A 466 33.92 44.21 -9.08
CA LYS A 466 33.74 42.81 -9.49
C LYS A 466 32.81 42.04 -8.55
N ARG A 467 32.86 42.34 -7.25
CA ARG A 467 31.93 41.79 -6.24
C ARG A 467 30.50 42.24 -6.51
N ASP A 468 30.30 43.50 -6.87
CA ASP A 468 28.96 44.03 -7.17
C ASP A 468 28.39 43.37 -8.43
N ASN A 469 29.23 43.21 -9.48
CA ASN A 469 28.85 42.48 -10.69
C ASN A 469 28.46 41.02 -10.39
N PHE A 470 29.22 40.32 -9.56
CA PHE A 470 28.86 38.97 -9.12
C PHE A 470 27.54 38.95 -8.35
N GLN A 471 27.30 39.95 -7.49
CA GLN A 471 26.04 40.01 -6.75
C GLN A 471 24.84 40.16 -7.67
N ASP A 472 24.93 41.01 -8.70
CA ASP A 472 23.86 41.18 -9.68
C ASP A 472 23.59 39.89 -10.46
N ARG A 473 24.64 39.16 -10.84
CA ARG A 473 24.53 37.87 -11.54
C ARG A 473 23.94 36.77 -10.65
N ILE A 474 24.35 36.71 -9.38
CA ILE A 474 23.77 35.79 -8.38
C ILE A 474 22.28 36.07 -8.18
N ASN A 475 21.90 37.35 -8.03
CA ASN A 475 20.50 37.74 -7.88
C ASN A 475 19.67 37.37 -9.12
N ALA A 476 20.22 37.55 -10.33
CA ALA A 476 19.57 37.14 -11.58
C ALA A 476 19.37 35.61 -11.66
N LEU A 477 20.36 34.83 -11.21
CA LEU A 477 20.26 33.37 -11.12
C LEU A 477 19.22 32.92 -10.10
N ALA A 478 19.19 33.55 -8.91
CA ALA A 478 18.21 33.27 -7.87
C ALA A 478 16.79 33.51 -8.38
N LYS A 479 16.55 34.66 -9.03
CA LYS A 479 15.24 35.01 -9.59
C LYS A 479 14.77 34.00 -10.65
N LYS A 480 15.66 33.56 -11.54
CA LYS A 480 15.35 32.49 -12.51
C LYS A 480 14.96 31.18 -11.81
N GLY A 481 15.59 30.89 -10.68
CA GLY A 481 15.31 29.71 -9.89
C GLY A 481 13.93 29.75 -9.24
N ASP A 482 13.59 30.88 -8.61
CA ASP A 482 12.29 31.11 -7.98
C ASP A 482 11.14 31.03 -9.00
N GLU A 483 11.33 31.57 -10.20
CA GLU A 483 10.32 31.48 -11.27
C GLU A 483 10.04 30.03 -11.71
N LEU A 484 11.06 29.15 -11.76
CA LEU A 484 10.88 27.73 -12.07
C LEU A 484 10.14 26.98 -10.96
N ILE A 485 10.47 27.28 -9.70
CA ILE A 485 9.82 26.68 -8.54
C ILE A 485 8.34 27.09 -8.52
N ASP A 486 8.04 28.38 -8.71
CA ASP A 486 6.65 28.88 -8.77
C ASP A 486 5.83 28.20 -9.87
N ILE A 487 6.40 28.03 -11.06
CA ILE A 487 5.71 27.31 -12.15
C ILE A 487 5.48 25.85 -11.78
N GLY A 488 6.49 25.18 -11.20
CA GLY A 488 6.39 23.79 -10.78
C GLY A 488 5.32 23.57 -9.69
N GLU A 489 5.26 24.45 -8.70
CA GLU A 489 4.25 24.41 -7.63
C GLU A 489 2.86 24.68 -8.17
N LYS A 490 2.68 25.71 -9.01
CA LYS A 490 1.39 25.99 -9.64
C LYS A 490 0.93 24.85 -10.56
N CYS A 491 1.86 24.23 -11.29
CA CYS A 491 1.55 23.06 -12.11
C CYS A 491 1.06 21.89 -11.25
N LYS A 492 1.66 21.66 -10.08
CA LYS A 492 1.19 20.63 -9.13
C LYS A 492 -0.20 20.94 -8.60
N LEU A 493 -0.49 22.19 -8.24
CA LEU A 493 -1.82 22.60 -7.78
C LEU A 493 -2.89 22.34 -8.85
N VAL A 494 -2.63 22.75 -10.10
CA VAL A 494 -3.57 22.49 -11.20
C VAL A 494 -3.71 20.99 -11.47
N LYS A 495 -2.64 20.21 -11.31
CA LYS A 495 -2.70 18.75 -11.44
C LYS A 495 -3.56 18.11 -10.36
N ASP A 496 -3.40 18.56 -9.12
CA ASP A 496 -4.23 18.13 -7.99
C ASP A 496 -5.72 18.43 -8.24
N ASP A 497 -6.02 19.59 -8.82
CA ASP A 497 -7.38 19.96 -9.20
C ASP A 497 -7.92 19.05 -10.31
N ILE A 498 -7.12 18.70 -11.32
CA ILE A 498 -7.49 17.76 -12.40
C ILE A 498 -7.89 16.38 -11.83
N ASP A 499 -7.19 15.94 -10.79
CA ASP A 499 -7.39 14.63 -10.20
C ASP A 499 -8.56 14.58 -9.21
N LYS A 500 -9.04 15.75 -8.73
CA LYS A 500 -10.04 15.86 -7.66
C LYS A 500 -11.35 16.52 -8.08
N ALA A 501 -11.34 17.36 -9.12
CA ALA A 501 -12.49 18.17 -9.52
C ALA A 501 -13.04 17.81 -10.90
N VAL A 502 -14.23 18.31 -11.20
CA VAL A 502 -14.82 18.24 -12.55
C VAL A 502 -14.05 19.16 -13.48
N TYR A 503 -13.87 18.74 -14.74
CA TYR A 503 -13.23 19.57 -15.76
C TYR A 503 -13.80 20.99 -15.82
N HIS A 504 -12.91 21.98 -15.79
CA HIS A 504 -13.25 23.38 -16.00
C HIS A 504 -12.28 24.06 -17.00
N PRO A 505 -12.77 24.92 -17.93
CA PRO A 505 -11.92 25.58 -18.93
C PRO A 505 -10.77 26.41 -18.34
N GLN A 506 -10.92 26.92 -17.12
CA GLN A 506 -9.86 27.67 -16.43
C GLN A 506 -8.63 26.81 -16.14
N MET A 507 -8.77 25.49 -15.95
CA MET A 507 -7.62 24.59 -15.76
C MET A 507 -6.75 24.55 -17.02
N ALA A 508 -7.38 24.50 -18.21
CA ALA A 508 -6.68 24.55 -19.48
C ALA A 508 -5.98 25.90 -19.69
N ALA A 509 -6.66 27.00 -19.34
CA ALA A 509 -6.08 28.34 -19.40
C ALA A 509 -4.86 28.48 -18.47
N ALA A 510 -4.95 27.97 -17.23
CA ALA A 510 -3.86 27.98 -16.27
C ALA A 510 -2.64 27.18 -16.77
N LEU A 511 -2.86 25.96 -17.30
CA LEU A 511 -1.76 25.17 -17.89
C LEU A 511 -1.13 25.84 -19.11
N ALA A 512 -1.93 26.51 -19.95
CA ALA A 512 -1.41 27.26 -21.10
C ALA A 512 -0.59 28.48 -20.67
N GLU A 513 -1.03 29.21 -19.64
CA GLU A 513 -0.27 30.32 -19.06
C GLU A 513 1.06 29.83 -18.47
N LEU A 514 1.04 28.75 -17.69
CA LEU A 514 2.25 28.16 -17.11
C LEU A 514 3.23 27.67 -18.19
N GLU A 515 2.73 27.07 -19.26
CA GLU A 515 3.58 26.67 -20.40
C GLU A 515 4.16 27.87 -21.14
N ALA A 516 3.38 28.94 -21.33
CA ALA A 516 3.88 30.17 -21.95
C ALA A 516 5.00 30.80 -21.08
N ARG A 517 4.80 30.86 -19.76
CA ARG A 517 5.82 31.31 -18.80
C ARG A 517 7.06 30.42 -18.84
N ALA A 518 6.89 29.10 -18.80
CA ALA A 518 7.99 28.15 -18.83
C ALA A 518 8.77 28.21 -20.16
N SER A 519 8.09 28.47 -21.27
CA SER A 519 8.71 28.56 -22.60
C SER A 519 9.66 29.75 -22.73
N GLN A 520 9.38 30.85 -22.02
CA GLN A 520 10.22 32.05 -21.98
C GLN A 520 11.50 31.87 -21.14
N LEU A 521 11.58 30.81 -20.34
CA LEU A 521 12.76 30.52 -19.52
C LEU A 521 13.90 29.95 -20.36
N SER A 522 15.11 30.09 -19.82
CA SER A 522 16.33 29.50 -20.34
C SER A 522 16.26 27.97 -20.50
N GLU A 523 16.83 27.45 -21.59
CA GLU A 523 16.91 25.99 -21.84
C GLU A 523 17.75 25.27 -20.79
N GLY A 524 17.37 24.03 -20.44
CA GLY A 524 18.08 23.20 -19.47
C GLY A 524 17.21 22.11 -18.85
N THR A 525 17.83 21.19 -18.11
CA THR A 525 17.18 19.99 -17.54
C THR A 525 16.02 20.30 -16.58
N ALA A 526 16.08 21.43 -15.88
CA ALA A 526 14.99 21.87 -14.99
C ALA A 526 13.76 22.37 -15.77
N LYS A 527 13.98 23.15 -16.85
CA LYS A 527 12.90 23.54 -17.78
C LYS A 527 12.30 22.30 -18.44
N GLU A 528 13.12 21.34 -18.86
CA GLU A 528 12.66 20.07 -19.44
C GLU A 528 11.74 19.31 -18.47
N HIS A 529 12.10 19.22 -17.18
CA HIS A 529 11.25 18.60 -16.17
C HIS A 529 9.90 19.32 -16.00
N VAL A 530 9.90 20.65 -15.90
CA VAL A 530 8.67 21.43 -15.76
C VAL A 530 7.79 21.32 -17.02
N MET A 531 8.40 21.39 -18.21
CA MET A 531 7.70 21.21 -19.49
C MET A 531 7.14 19.79 -19.63
N ALA A 532 7.86 18.77 -19.18
CA ALA A 532 7.36 17.39 -19.14
C ALA A 532 6.17 17.26 -18.18
N ALA A 533 6.26 17.84 -16.98
CA ALA A 533 5.16 17.84 -16.01
C ALA A 533 3.91 18.56 -16.57
N LEU A 534 4.08 19.73 -17.20
CA LEU A 534 2.99 20.44 -17.87
C LEU A 534 2.37 19.63 -19.00
N LYS A 535 3.19 18.94 -19.79
CA LYS A 535 2.72 18.05 -20.87
C LYS A 535 1.88 16.90 -20.32
N THR A 536 2.32 16.27 -19.23
CA THR A 536 1.57 15.21 -18.53
C THR A 536 0.26 15.75 -17.97
N ALA A 537 0.29 16.89 -17.27
CA ALA A 537 -0.91 17.53 -16.73
C ALA A 537 -1.94 17.86 -17.82
N LYS A 538 -1.49 18.33 -18.99
CA LYS A 538 -2.37 18.56 -20.15
C LYS A 538 -2.96 17.28 -20.72
N ALA A 539 -2.17 16.21 -20.81
CA ALA A 539 -2.67 14.91 -21.27
C ALA A 539 -3.76 14.38 -20.31
N ASP A 540 -3.53 14.47 -19.01
CA ASP A 540 -4.50 14.05 -17.99
C ASP A 540 -5.75 14.94 -17.99
N LEU A 541 -5.59 16.25 -18.19
CA LEU A 541 -6.71 17.18 -18.37
C LEU A 541 -7.58 16.81 -19.58
N GLU A 542 -6.98 16.41 -20.71
CA GLU A 542 -7.74 15.98 -21.89
C GLU A 542 -8.47 14.64 -21.67
N VAL A 543 -7.89 13.73 -20.89
CA VAL A 543 -8.59 12.51 -20.45
C VAL A 543 -9.78 12.86 -19.55
N SER A 544 -9.56 13.74 -18.57
CA SER A 544 -10.59 14.22 -17.65
C SER A 544 -11.73 14.91 -18.41
N LYS A 545 -11.41 15.81 -19.33
CA LYS A 545 -12.36 16.49 -20.22
C LYS A 545 -13.21 15.51 -21.03
N LYS A 546 -12.61 14.47 -21.62
CA LYS A 546 -13.34 13.45 -22.39
C LYS A 546 -14.29 12.65 -21.50
N GLN A 547 -13.84 12.25 -20.31
CA GLN A 547 -14.68 11.54 -19.34
C GLN A 547 -15.83 12.42 -18.84
N ASP A 548 -15.59 13.72 -18.67
CA ASP A 548 -16.58 14.66 -18.14
C ASP A 548 -17.48 15.27 -19.23
N THR A 549 -17.28 14.92 -20.50
CA THR A 549 -17.96 15.53 -21.64
C THR A 549 -19.48 15.40 -21.56
N VAL A 550 -19.99 14.22 -21.17
CA VAL A 550 -21.44 13.99 -21.07
C VAL A 550 -22.09 14.90 -20.02
N PHE A 551 -21.42 15.07 -18.87
CA PHE A 551 -21.93 15.90 -17.77
C PHE A 551 -21.84 17.39 -18.10
N THR A 552 -20.70 17.83 -18.64
CA THR A 552 -20.50 19.24 -19.03
C THR A 552 -21.43 19.66 -20.17
N GLN A 553 -21.66 18.80 -21.16
CA GLN A 553 -22.63 19.05 -22.24
C GLN A 553 -24.06 19.18 -21.72
N ALA A 554 -24.49 18.28 -20.83
CA ALA A 554 -25.82 18.37 -20.21
C ALA A 554 -26.02 19.73 -19.53
N ARG A 555 -25.05 20.16 -18.72
CA ARG A 555 -25.06 21.46 -18.03
C ARG A 555 -25.11 22.64 -18.99
N GLU A 556 -24.28 22.64 -20.03
CA GLU A 556 -24.25 23.72 -21.03
C GLU A 556 -25.57 23.83 -21.80
N LEU A 557 -26.20 22.71 -22.13
CA LEU A 557 -27.49 22.66 -22.82
C LEU A 557 -28.62 23.17 -21.91
N LEU A 558 -28.64 22.77 -20.63
CA LEU A 558 -29.58 23.27 -19.63
C LEU A 558 -29.44 24.78 -19.41
N ALA A 559 -28.21 25.31 -19.39
CA ALA A 559 -27.97 26.75 -19.28
C ALA A 559 -28.44 27.53 -20.52
N ASN A 560 -28.45 26.91 -21.70
CA ASN A 560 -28.79 27.51 -22.98
C ASN A 560 -30.16 27.08 -23.54
N ILE A 561 -31.10 26.74 -22.65
CA ILE A 561 -32.39 26.11 -22.98
C ILE A 561 -33.31 26.90 -23.92
N ARG A 562 -32.98 28.18 -24.19
CA ARG A 562 -33.70 29.03 -25.14
C ARG A 562 -33.53 28.62 -26.61
N LYS A 563 -32.64 27.66 -26.91
CA LYS A 563 -32.49 27.07 -28.25
C LYS A 563 -33.53 25.94 -28.44
N PRO A 564 -34.16 25.81 -29.63
CA PRO A 564 -35.28 24.89 -29.86
C PRO A 564 -34.99 23.43 -29.46
N ASP A 565 -33.80 22.94 -29.79
CA ASP A 565 -33.44 21.52 -29.63
C ASP A 565 -32.68 21.24 -28.32
N ALA A 566 -32.28 22.28 -27.57
CA ALA A 566 -31.40 22.14 -26.41
C ALA A 566 -32.02 21.34 -25.26
N TRP A 567 -33.35 21.28 -25.17
CA TRP A 567 -34.04 20.50 -24.14
C TRP A 567 -33.99 19.00 -24.40
N GLU A 568 -34.28 18.56 -25.62
CA GLU A 568 -34.24 17.14 -25.97
C GLU A 568 -32.79 16.62 -25.91
N ASP A 569 -31.83 17.43 -26.37
CA ASP A 569 -30.42 17.10 -26.27
C ASP A 569 -29.95 17.04 -24.81
N ALA A 570 -30.38 17.98 -23.96
CA ALA A 570 -30.04 17.96 -22.52
C ALA A 570 -30.57 16.70 -21.84
N LEU A 571 -31.83 16.33 -22.09
CA LEU A 571 -32.43 15.11 -21.55
C LEU A 571 -31.69 13.85 -22.02
N THR A 572 -31.26 13.83 -23.28
CA THR A 572 -30.46 12.74 -23.84
C THR A 572 -29.13 12.60 -23.11
N GLN A 573 -28.39 13.70 -22.93
CA GLN A 573 -27.11 13.68 -22.20
C GLN A 573 -27.29 13.28 -20.73
N LEU A 574 -28.32 13.80 -20.06
CA LEU A 574 -28.65 13.39 -18.69
C LEU A 574 -28.97 11.89 -18.61
N SER A 575 -29.69 11.33 -19.58
CA SER A 575 -30.03 9.90 -19.59
C SER A 575 -28.81 8.98 -19.75
N ASN A 576 -27.75 9.46 -20.42
CA ASN A 576 -26.49 8.74 -20.56
C ASN A 576 -25.62 8.84 -19.28
N GLY A 577 -25.81 9.89 -18.48
CA GLY A 577 -25.01 10.21 -17.30
C GLY A 577 -24.81 9.06 -16.31
N PRO A 578 -25.84 8.30 -15.88
CA PRO A 578 -25.67 7.18 -14.96
C PRO A 578 -24.74 6.09 -15.51
N SER A 579 -24.80 5.81 -16.81
CA SER A 579 -23.94 4.80 -17.43
C SER A 579 -22.47 5.23 -17.49
N GLU A 580 -22.20 6.53 -17.63
CA GLU A 580 -20.84 7.07 -17.57
C GLU A 580 -20.34 7.19 -16.13
N LEU A 581 -21.20 7.53 -15.16
CA LEU A 581 -20.85 7.59 -13.73
C LEU A 581 -20.37 6.23 -13.22
N ILE A 582 -21.02 5.13 -13.63
CA ILE A 582 -20.63 3.76 -13.23
C ILE A 582 -19.23 3.38 -13.75
N LYS A 583 -18.75 4.00 -14.84
CA LYS A 583 -17.41 3.75 -15.38
C LYS A 583 -16.32 4.49 -14.61
N LEU A 584 -16.67 5.47 -13.77
CA LEU A 584 -15.70 6.21 -12.98
C LEU A 584 -15.27 5.39 -11.75
N PRO A 585 -13.96 5.20 -11.52
CA PRO A 585 -13.49 4.54 -10.32
C PRO A 585 -13.80 5.42 -9.09
N ALA A 586 -14.05 4.77 -7.95
CA ALA A 586 -14.27 5.46 -6.68
C ALA A 586 -13.09 6.38 -6.37
N SER A 587 -13.36 7.68 -6.33
CA SER A 587 -12.37 8.75 -6.17
C SER A 587 -13.05 10.05 -5.72
N PRO A 588 -12.31 11.00 -5.11
CA PRO A 588 -12.85 12.33 -4.81
C PRO A 588 -13.46 13.02 -6.03
N ARG A 589 -12.87 12.80 -7.22
CA ARG A 589 -13.41 13.28 -8.48
C ARG A 589 -14.75 12.64 -8.83
N ALA A 590 -14.91 11.33 -8.67
CA ALA A 590 -16.19 10.66 -8.92
C ALA A 590 -17.31 11.20 -8.00
N GLU A 591 -16.99 11.51 -6.74
CA GLU A 591 -17.92 12.15 -5.80
C GLU A 591 -18.32 13.57 -6.27
N ALA A 592 -17.34 14.37 -6.70
CA ALA A 592 -17.58 15.72 -7.24
C ALA A 592 -18.46 15.70 -8.50
N VAL A 593 -18.13 14.82 -9.47
CA VAL A 593 -18.93 14.63 -10.70
C VAL A 593 -20.35 14.19 -10.36
N THR A 594 -20.51 13.24 -9.42
CA THR A 594 -21.84 12.76 -8.98
C THR A 594 -22.66 13.88 -8.35
N THR A 595 -22.03 14.72 -7.53
CA THR A 595 -22.69 15.86 -6.87
C THR A 595 -23.18 16.87 -7.91
N HIS A 596 -22.32 17.28 -8.82
CA HIS A 596 -22.68 18.20 -9.90
C HIS A 596 -23.75 17.63 -10.84
N PHE A 597 -23.68 16.33 -11.15
CA PHE A 597 -24.71 15.68 -11.96
C PHE A 597 -26.08 15.68 -11.27
N LYS A 598 -26.13 15.50 -9.95
CA LYS A 598 -27.38 15.64 -9.18
C LYS A 598 -27.94 17.06 -9.23
N GLU A 599 -27.09 18.09 -9.15
CA GLU A 599 -27.50 19.49 -9.30
C GLU A 599 -28.11 19.77 -10.69
N ASP A 600 -27.50 19.21 -11.74
CA ASP A 600 -27.99 19.35 -13.11
C ASP A 600 -29.35 18.66 -13.30
N LEU A 601 -29.54 17.47 -12.70
CA LEU A 601 -30.84 16.79 -12.66
C LEU A 601 -31.89 17.63 -11.92
N GLY A 602 -31.54 18.25 -10.80
CA GLY A 602 -32.44 19.16 -10.07
C GLY A 602 -32.83 20.39 -10.92
N THR A 603 -31.87 20.95 -11.64
CA THR A 603 -32.11 22.04 -12.60
C THR A 603 -33.06 21.62 -13.70
N ALA A 604 -32.89 20.42 -14.26
CA ALA A 604 -33.79 19.86 -15.27
C ALA A 604 -35.21 19.66 -14.73
N LEU A 605 -35.38 19.19 -13.48
CA LEU A 605 -36.71 19.07 -12.85
C LEU A 605 -37.40 20.43 -12.67
N ASN A 606 -36.65 21.46 -12.28
CA ASN A 606 -37.18 22.83 -12.17
C ASN A 606 -37.62 23.39 -13.53
N LEU A 607 -36.82 23.15 -14.57
CA LEU A 607 -37.15 23.55 -15.94
C LEU A 607 -38.38 22.79 -16.45
N LEU A 608 -38.49 21.49 -16.19
CA LEU A 608 -39.66 20.69 -16.54
C LEU A 608 -40.93 21.25 -15.87
N GLN A 609 -40.87 21.60 -14.58
CA GLN A 609 -42.01 22.24 -13.89
C GLN A 609 -42.43 23.56 -14.56
N SER A 610 -41.46 24.38 -14.94
CA SER A 610 -41.73 25.64 -15.64
C SER A 610 -42.39 25.38 -17.00
N ARG A 611 -41.88 24.42 -17.78
CA ARG A 611 -42.46 24.03 -19.06
C ARG A 611 -43.86 23.45 -18.91
N ILE A 612 -44.14 22.66 -17.86
CA ILE A 612 -45.49 22.15 -17.60
C ILE A 612 -46.48 23.31 -17.36
N ALA A 613 -46.05 24.36 -16.66
CA ALA A 613 -46.86 25.55 -16.43
C ALA A 613 -47.17 26.33 -17.72
N ASP A 614 -46.27 26.30 -18.72
CA ASP A 614 -46.43 26.95 -20.04
C ASP A 614 -47.34 26.17 -21.01
N CYS A 615 -48.20 25.27 -20.52
CA CYS A 615 -49.10 24.47 -21.36
C CYS A 615 -50.06 25.37 -22.17
N PRO A 616 -50.17 25.18 -23.50
CA PRO A 616 -51.07 25.98 -24.34
C PRO A 616 -52.54 25.77 -24.00
N GLU A 617 -53.39 26.76 -24.32
CA GLU A 617 -54.83 26.74 -24.01
C GLU A 617 -55.68 25.91 -24.99
N ASP A 618 -55.19 25.65 -26.21
CA ASP A 618 -55.90 24.84 -27.21
C ASP A 618 -55.98 23.38 -26.77
N ASN A 619 -57.20 22.83 -26.67
CA ASN A 619 -57.47 21.46 -26.21
C ASN A 619 -56.68 20.36 -26.95
N GLN A 620 -56.41 20.49 -28.24
CA GLN A 620 -55.70 19.45 -28.98
C GLN A 620 -54.18 19.57 -28.83
N GLU A 621 -53.64 20.78 -28.90
CA GLU A 621 -52.21 21.05 -28.66
C GLU A 621 -51.82 20.80 -27.20
N ALA A 622 -52.67 21.21 -26.25
CA ALA A 622 -52.49 20.97 -24.81
C ALA A 622 -52.39 19.48 -24.50
N ARG A 623 -53.18 18.64 -25.17
CA ARG A 623 -53.15 17.19 -24.97
C ARG A 623 -51.83 16.57 -25.45
N LEU A 624 -51.33 16.99 -26.61
CA LEU A 624 -50.04 16.53 -27.13
C LEU A 624 -48.89 17.05 -26.28
N TYR A 625 -48.96 18.31 -25.85
CA TYR A 625 -47.98 18.96 -24.99
C TYR A 625 -47.84 18.24 -23.64
N ARG A 626 -48.95 17.99 -22.94
CA ARG A 626 -48.94 17.25 -21.66
C ARG A 626 -48.39 15.85 -21.80
N LYS A 627 -48.68 15.16 -22.92
CA LYS A 627 -48.13 13.83 -23.21
C LYS A 627 -46.60 13.87 -23.40
N GLN A 628 -46.08 14.92 -24.02
CA GLN A 628 -44.64 15.13 -24.13
C GLN A 628 -44.02 15.43 -22.76
N MET A 629 -44.63 16.30 -21.94
CA MET A 629 -44.14 16.58 -20.58
C MET A 629 -44.15 15.33 -19.68
N GLU A 630 -45.15 14.47 -19.80
CA GLU A 630 -45.19 13.18 -19.09
C GLU A 630 -44.06 12.25 -19.56
N LYS A 631 -43.72 12.26 -20.85
CA LYS A 631 -42.58 11.52 -21.40
C LYS A 631 -41.26 12.05 -20.84
N ASP A 632 -41.05 13.35 -20.84
CA ASP A 632 -39.84 14.00 -20.31
C ASP A 632 -39.68 13.76 -18.81
N TYR A 633 -40.78 13.85 -18.04
CA TYR A 633 -40.84 13.44 -16.64
C TYR A 633 -40.38 11.99 -16.46
N THR A 634 -40.91 11.08 -17.28
CA THR A 634 -40.60 9.65 -17.21
C THR A 634 -39.11 9.39 -17.45
N THR A 635 -38.51 10.09 -18.41
CA THR A 635 -37.07 10.04 -18.69
C THR A 635 -36.27 10.47 -17.45
N LEU A 636 -36.53 11.66 -16.90
CA LEU A 636 -35.80 12.16 -15.71
C LEU A 636 -35.99 11.25 -14.49
N ARG A 637 -37.20 10.74 -14.27
CA ARG A 637 -37.51 9.78 -13.19
C ARG A 637 -36.68 8.52 -13.31
N ASP A 638 -36.63 7.92 -14.50
CA ASP A 638 -35.90 6.68 -14.73
C ASP A 638 -34.37 6.92 -14.61
N THR A 639 -33.87 8.06 -15.07
CA THR A 639 -32.47 8.49 -14.86
C THR A 639 -32.12 8.63 -13.38
N ILE A 640 -32.92 9.37 -12.60
CA ILE A 640 -32.68 9.60 -11.16
C ILE A 640 -32.75 8.28 -10.38
N ARG A 641 -33.74 7.42 -10.66
CA ARG A 641 -33.89 6.12 -9.97
C ARG A 641 -32.73 5.16 -10.27
N THR A 642 -32.05 5.31 -11.40
CA THR A 642 -30.85 4.53 -11.72
C THR A 642 -29.69 4.86 -10.76
N LEU A 643 -29.68 6.04 -10.15
CA LEU A 643 -28.69 6.45 -9.14
C LEU A 643 -28.92 5.83 -7.75
N LYS A 644 -30.05 5.11 -7.54
CA LYS A 644 -30.40 4.43 -6.28
C LYS A 644 -30.30 5.35 -5.04
N LEU A 645 -30.86 6.55 -5.16
CA LEU A 645 -30.88 7.54 -4.07
C LEU A 645 -31.81 7.11 -2.93
N ASP A 646 -31.59 7.66 -1.73
CA ASP A 646 -32.53 7.51 -0.62
C ASP A 646 -33.88 8.14 -1.00
N LYS A 647 -34.98 7.60 -0.49
CA LYS A 647 -36.33 8.14 -0.76
C LYS A 647 -36.52 9.57 -0.26
N ASN A 648 -35.73 10.00 0.73
CA ASN A 648 -35.73 11.35 1.28
C ASN A 648 -34.73 12.29 0.56
N ASP A 649 -34.00 11.83 -0.45
CA ASP A 649 -33.15 12.68 -1.28
C ASP A 649 -34.01 13.75 -1.97
N ALA A 650 -33.46 14.97 -2.09
CA ALA A 650 -34.16 16.12 -2.63
C ALA A 650 -34.75 15.86 -4.04
N LEU A 651 -34.03 15.09 -4.87
CA LEU A 651 -34.48 14.75 -6.22
C LEU A 651 -35.70 13.81 -6.21
N GLU A 652 -35.73 12.80 -5.34
CA GLU A 652 -36.86 11.86 -5.21
C GLU A 652 -38.11 12.54 -4.63
N VAL A 653 -37.91 13.45 -3.67
CA VAL A 653 -38.99 14.29 -3.13
C VAL A 653 -39.57 15.19 -4.23
N GLN A 654 -38.73 15.83 -5.04
CA GLN A 654 -39.18 16.69 -6.14
C GLN A 654 -39.90 15.89 -7.25
N LEU A 655 -39.40 14.71 -7.62
CA LEU A 655 -40.06 13.80 -8.56
C LEU A 655 -41.46 13.40 -8.10
N SER A 656 -41.60 13.10 -6.81
CA SER A 656 -42.87 12.71 -6.21
C SER A 656 -43.88 13.85 -6.24
N LYS A 657 -43.42 15.08 -5.98
CA LYS A 657 -44.25 16.28 -6.06
C LYS A 657 -44.73 16.57 -7.49
N ILE A 658 -43.83 16.56 -8.49
CA ILE A 658 -44.18 16.80 -9.89
C ILE A 658 -45.23 15.80 -10.38
N LYS A 659 -45.08 14.52 -10.01
CA LYS A 659 -46.04 13.47 -10.34
C LYS A 659 -47.42 13.75 -9.75
N HIS A 660 -47.47 14.08 -8.45
CA HIS A 660 -48.72 14.32 -7.74
C HIS A 660 -49.46 15.53 -8.31
N ASP A 661 -48.76 16.65 -8.49
CA ASP A 661 -49.34 17.93 -8.93
C ASP A 661 -49.92 17.85 -10.35
N ASN A 662 -49.42 16.92 -11.19
CA ASN A 662 -49.78 16.83 -12.61
C ASN A 662 -50.52 15.54 -13.01
N GLY A 663 -50.70 14.59 -12.08
CA GLY A 663 -51.41 13.34 -12.33
C GLY A 663 -50.73 12.39 -13.34
N PHE A 664 -49.40 12.47 -13.48
CA PHE A 664 -48.64 11.61 -14.39
C PHE A 664 -48.66 10.12 -13.96
N LYS A 665 -48.74 9.22 -14.94
CA LYS A 665 -48.87 7.77 -14.73
C LYS A 665 -47.52 7.11 -14.53
N ASP A 666 -47.50 6.03 -13.75
CA ASP A 666 -46.27 5.30 -13.36
C ASP A 666 -45.86 4.21 -14.37
N SER A 667 -46.10 4.43 -15.66
CA SER A 667 -45.62 3.49 -16.68
C SER A 667 -44.12 3.73 -16.93
N SER A 668 -43.29 2.73 -16.61
CA SER A 668 -41.86 2.73 -16.98
C SER A 668 -41.68 2.59 -18.49
N ILE A 669 -40.69 3.28 -19.07
CA ILE A 669 -40.28 3.06 -20.47
C ILE A 669 -39.51 1.73 -20.60
N PHE A 670 -38.80 1.32 -19.54
CA PHE A 670 -38.04 0.07 -19.48
C PHE A 670 -38.89 -1.21 -19.36
N SER A 671 -40.20 -1.11 -19.09
CA SER A 671 -41.09 -2.29 -19.10
C SER A 671 -41.51 -2.72 -20.50
N LYS A 672 -41.15 -1.98 -21.56
CA LYS A 672 -41.45 -2.32 -22.96
C LYS A 672 -40.30 -3.01 -23.72
N PHE A 673 -39.15 -3.23 -23.08
CA PHE A 673 -37.99 -3.89 -23.70
C PHE A 673 -37.54 -5.17 -22.96
N LYS A 674 -38.46 -5.85 -22.26
CA LYS A 674 -38.23 -7.20 -21.73
C LYS A 674 -38.70 -8.27 -22.71
#